data_AF-A0AAD8YUV2-F1
#
_entry.id   AF-A0AAD8YUV2-F1
#
_cell.length_a   1.000
_cell.length_b   1.000
_cell.length_c   1.000
_cell.angle_alpha   90.00
_cell.angle_beta   90.00
_cell.angle_gamma   90.00
#
_symmetry.space_group_name_H-M   'P 1'
#
loop_
_entity.id
_entity.type
_entity.pdbx_description
1 polymer ?
#
loop_
_entity_poly.entity_id
_entity_poly.type
_entity_poly.pdbx_seq_one_letter_code
_entity_poly.pdbx_strand_id
1 'polypeptide(L)'
;LIERYNSSILLLVSFMAATVDLEQCKHCTKEVAKANLAMHEAHCQRFLCVCPDCDESVAKDQLDDHRVEQHTLVKCKKCNMNMEQQKLGDHETNECPERLRSCEFCELDLPVNSMKEHTVACGSRTELCPDCNQYVMLKDQLHHAQICSSALAEKHYSKKEELIYEYKKPLQASYLEDSKLAVLSRDLSDLHTNPSRDPKSDQRSPSDLNLSFSVLEKTKKNVATGWADIDQISTCSQCHLALPLRTLQWHERPKAEEEQNGAKVHKEEEVDMVEGGEAYEHQSLWAFLPDVCLQRVFWWLHDHDRAQAALVCNQWHHVIHSPSLWRHRSFLVSGCIFRSRRSELEKAISYVKSYGSYLETLEVLFIHPINTVVARRFQLNLRSLLAALRQAGSRLRSLTIHRMELDHSAWCRSIRNALVRSMTFYLLRQGSHLSYLSLSGARFNLDQGMHVLEAVAAAQQHVHLSHRPGLATLDLQDFFAQPFPVYNRPNFASVVHRFQGLCNLTLNYSCMSDDLLKALASCCVGQNGAGSLRSFTVHCHVLEPHFQTIRGDAWALLARRCPALKVHMSVEQILAIEWLARILLREVPLHSLSLTSSYFNEFNWTAKPALASLIPMYRMCLQKLILDINNHHEPVDEELMEVVTVCTKLTYLKVWAFLDISFLDRLLQKRLKKQCILKTIKVRLYTNKHETREEDEMLEKLFSRFRQLIDSELNYFASTYPMF
;
A
#
# COMPACT_ATOMS: atom_id res chain seq x y z
N LEU A 1 23.73 3.78 7.32
CA LEU A 1 24.22 2.42 7.67
C LEU A 1 23.41 1.30 7.00
N ILE A 2 22.10 1.48 6.72
CA ILE A 2 21.30 0.52 5.95
C ILE A 2 21.52 0.65 4.42
N GLU A 3 21.94 1.82 3.91
CA GLU A 3 22.33 1.99 2.50
C GLU A 3 23.64 1.29 2.12
N ARG A 4 24.54 1.03 3.09
CA ARG A 4 25.82 0.35 2.82
C ARG A 4 25.69 -1.16 2.60
N TYR A 5 24.59 -1.77 3.04
CA TYR A 5 24.38 -3.22 2.93
C TYR A 5 23.74 -3.62 1.59
N ASN A 6 23.01 -2.71 0.94
CA ASN A 6 22.37 -2.97 -0.36
C ASN A 6 23.33 -2.82 -1.55
N SER A 7 24.35 -1.98 -1.45
CA SER A 7 25.39 -1.86 -2.49
C SER A 7 26.23 -3.13 -2.65
N SER A 8 26.46 -3.88 -1.58
CA SER A 8 27.27 -5.10 -1.62
C SER A 8 26.55 -6.30 -2.24
N ILE A 9 25.22 -6.30 -2.27
CA ILE A 9 24.43 -7.39 -2.89
C ILE A 9 24.16 -7.11 -4.37
N LEU A 10 24.01 -5.84 -4.77
CA LEU A 10 23.93 -5.42 -6.18
C LEU A 10 25.26 -5.63 -6.94
N LEU A 11 26.39 -5.52 -6.25
CA LEU A 11 27.73 -5.83 -6.80
C LEU A 11 27.89 -7.30 -7.22
N LEU A 12 27.14 -8.23 -6.62
CA LEU A 12 27.22 -9.67 -6.95
C LEU A 12 26.28 -10.07 -8.11
N VAL A 13 25.21 -9.33 -8.34
CA VAL A 13 24.24 -9.64 -9.40
C VAL A 13 24.63 -8.99 -10.74
N SER A 14 25.34 -7.87 -10.72
CA SER A 14 25.75 -7.16 -11.95
C SER A 14 27.00 -7.72 -12.64
N PHE A 15 27.69 -8.70 -12.06
CA PHE A 15 28.94 -9.28 -12.60
C PHE A 15 28.73 -10.44 -13.59
N MET A 16 27.48 -10.80 -13.93
CA MET A 16 27.18 -11.94 -14.82
C MET A 16 26.16 -11.64 -15.93
N ALA A 17 26.35 -10.53 -16.64
CA ALA A 17 25.72 -10.29 -17.94
C ALA A 17 26.79 -10.25 -19.05
N ALA A 18 27.60 -11.30 -19.11
CA ALA A 18 28.23 -11.71 -20.37
C ALA A 18 27.28 -12.72 -21.04
N THR A 19 27.28 -12.82 -22.35
CA THR A 19 26.56 -13.88 -23.08
C THR A 19 27.07 -15.25 -22.60
N VAL A 20 26.40 -15.84 -21.62
CA VAL A 20 26.74 -17.15 -21.07
C VAL A 20 25.91 -18.18 -21.80
N ASP A 21 26.55 -19.15 -22.46
CA ASP A 21 25.87 -20.35 -22.92
C ASP A 21 25.23 -21.05 -21.70
N LEU A 22 23.90 -21.07 -21.67
CA LEU A 22 23.13 -21.72 -20.62
C LEU A 22 22.77 -23.14 -21.07
N GLU A 23 23.00 -24.11 -20.20
CA GLU A 23 22.58 -25.51 -20.38
C GLU A 23 21.73 -25.95 -19.17
N GLN A 24 20.71 -26.76 -19.42
CA GLN A 24 19.78 -27.20 -18.40
C GLN A 24 20.35 -28.34 -17.57
N CYS A 25 20.35 -28.20 -16.24
CA CYS A 25 20.77 -29.26 -15.33
C CYS A 25 19.76 -30.41 -15.32
N LYS A 26 20.24 -31.65 -15.48
CA LYS A 26 19.40 -32.86 -15.50
C LYS A 26 18.75 -33.22 -14.17
N HIS A 27 19.19 -32.63 -13.06
CA HIS A 27 18.74 -32.99 -11.70
C HIS A 27 17.78 -31.97 -11.07
N CYS A 28 17.92 -30.68 -11.40
CA CYS A 28 17.07 -29.61 -10.85
C CYS A 28 16.30 -28.83 -11.90
N THR A 29 16.45 -29.19 -13.19
CA THR A 29 15.83 -28.60 -14.38
C THR A 29 16.02 -27.09 -14.58
N LYS A 30 16.91 -26.45 -13.80
CA LYS A 30 17.29 -25.03 -13.94
C LYS A 30 18.35 -24.83 -15.01
N GLU A 31 18.31 -23.67 -15.65
CA GLU A 31 19.34 -23.22 -16.59
C GLU A 31 20.59 -22.77 -15.83
N VAL A 32 21.74 -23.33 -16.20
CA VAL A 32 23.02 -23.08 -15.55
C VAL A 32 24.05 -22.76 -16.62
N ALA A 33 24.93 -21.79 -16.33
CA ALA A 33 26.10 -21.52 -17.16
C ALA A 33 26.86 -22.81 -17.50
N LYS A 34 27.11 -23.08 -18.79
CA LYS A 34 27.79 -24.29 -19.27
C LYS A 34 29.13 -24.53 -18.56
N ALA A 35 29.89 -23.46 -18.28
CA ALA A 35 31.15 -23.51 -17.53
C ALA A 35 30.98 -24.03 -16.08
N ASN A 36 29.81 -23.85 -15.48
CA ASN A 36 29.51 -24.23 -14.09
C ASN A 36 28.62 -25.49 -13.99
N LEU A 37 28.16 -26.04 -15.12
CA LEU A 37 27.20 -27.14 -15.16
C LEU A 37 27.72 -28.39 -14.42
N ALA A 38 28.97 -28.79 -14.64
CA ALA A 38 29.53 -29.99 -14.01
C ALA A 38 29.58 -29.89 -12.46
N MET A 39 29.94 -28.72 -11.93
CA MET A 39 29.97 -28.47 -10.49
C MET A 39 28.55 -28.36 -9.92
N HIS A 40 27.63 -27.73 -10.65
CA HIS A 40 26.22 -27.64 -10.27
C HIS A 40 25.53 -29.01 -10.31
N GLU A 41 25.81 -29.86 -11.30
CA GLU A 41 25.30 -31.21 -11.42
C GLU A 41 25.83 -32.09 -10.29
N ALA A 42 27.12 -32.02 -9.95
CA ALA A 42 27.67 -32.74 -8.81
C ALA A 42 27.02 -32.31 -7.48
N HIS A 43 26.75 -31.01 -7.29
CA HIS A 43 26.05 -30.49 -6.12
C HIS A 43 24.57 -30.94 -6.11
N CYS A 44 23.86 -30.79 -7.22
CA CYS A 44 22.45 -31.16 -7.33
C CYS A 44 22.24 -32.67 -7.20
N GLN A 45 23.07 -33.50 -7.82
CA GLN A 45 23.02 -34.96 -7.67
C GLN A 45 23.25 -35.38 -6.21
N ARG A 46 24.03 -34.61 -5.45
CA ARG A 46 24.31 -34.92 -4.05
C ARG A 46 23.13 -34.61 -3.13
N PHE A 47 22.47 -33.46 -3.33
CA PHE A 47 21.46 -32.93 -2.39
C PHE A 47 20.01 -33.02 -2.87
N LEU A 48 19.76 -33.17 -4.17
CA LEU A 48 18.41 -33.26 -4.74
C LEU A 48 18.14 -34.67 -5.27
N CYS A 49 16.88 -35.10 -5.21
CA CYS A 49 16.34 -36.27 -5.90
C CYS A 49 15.04 -35.87 -6.61
N VAL A 50 14.63 -36.67 -7.58
CA VAL A 50 13.34 -36.52 -8.25
C VAL A 50 12.32 -37.32 -7.46
N CYS A 51 11.19 -36.70 -7.10
CA CYS A 51 10.09 -37.39 -6.45
C CYS A 51 9.49 -38.42 -7.42
N PRO A 52 9.35 -39.71 -7.03
CA PRO A 52 8.83 -40.75 -7.91
C PRO A 52 7.33 -40.60 -8.23
N ASP A 53 6.61 -39.75 -7.48
CA ASP A 53 5.15 -39.60 -7.58
C ASP A 53 4.73 -38.39 -8.44
N CYS A 54 5.60 -37.39 -8.65
CA CYS A 54 5.28 -36.15 -9.40
C CYS A 54 6.40 -35.57 -10.27
N ASP A 55 7.55 -36.26 -10.38
CA ASP A 55 8.73 -35.82 -11.14
C ASP A 55 9.33 -34.47 -10.70
N GLU A 56 8.98 -33.97 -9.51
CA GLU A 56 9.53 -32.72 -8.96
C GLU A 56 10.89 -32.95 -8.28
N SER A 57 11.86 -32.06 -8.55
CA SER A 57 13.17 -32.07 -7.89
C SER A 57 13.08 -31.54 -6.46
N VAL A 58 13.28 -32.42 -5.47
CA VAL A 58 13.20 -32.13 -4.04
C VAL A 58 14.51 -32.45 -3.33
N ALA A 59 14.78 -31.81 -2.20
CA ALA A 59 15.96 -32.15 -1.40
C ALA A 59 15.82 -33.56 -0.81
N LYS A 60 16.89 -34.35 -0.85
CA LYS A 60 16.85 -35.77 -0.45
C LYS A 60 16.40 -35.98 0.99
N ASP A 61 16.78 -35.07 1.88
CA ASP A 61 16.40 -35.05 3.29
C ASP A 61 14.95 -34.60 3.52
N GLN A 62 14.29 -34.04 2.50
CA GLN A 62 12.91 -33.53 2.56
C GLN A 62 11.95 -34.32 1.66
N LEU A 63 12.42 -35.40 1.02
CA LEU A 63 11.57 -36.20 0.12
C LEU A 63 10.39 -36.81 0.87
N ASP A 64 10.61 -37.35 2.08
CA ASP A 64 9.55 -37.95 2.88
C ASP A 64 8.52 -36.90 3.33
N ASP A 65 8.98 -35.73 3.77
CA ASP A 65 8.11 -34.61 4.13
C ASP A 65 7.30 -34.10 2.93
N HIS A 66 7.94 -33.95 1.75
CA HIS A 66 7.26 -33.59 0.51
C HIS A 66 6.16 -34.59 0.14
N ARG A 67 6.43 -35.90 0.25
CA ARG A 67 5.43 -36.94 -0.05
C ARG A 67 4.25 -36.89 0.91
N VAL A 68 4.51 -36.65 2.19
CA VAL A 68 3.45 -36.47 3.18
C VAL A 68 2.65 -35.19 2.91
N GLU A 69 3.29 -34.09 2.51
CA GLU A 69 2.60 -32.81 2.32
C GLU A 69 1.87 -32.67 0.97
N GLN A 70 2.36 -33.30 -0.10
CA GLN A 70 1.84 -33.11 -1.45
C GLN A 70 1.07 -34.33 -1.98
N HIS A 71 1.48 -35.55 -1.61
CA HIS A 71 0.94 -36.81 -2.16
C HIS A 71 0.07 -37.59 -1.18
N THR A 72 -0.10 -37.11 0.05
CA THR A 72 -1.09 -37.69 0.97
C THR A 72 -2.49 -37.54 0.40
N LEU A 73 -3.23 -38.66 0.38
CA LEU A 73 -4.62 -38.68 -0.03
C LEU A 73 -5.49 -37.99 1.02
N VAL A 74 -6.13 -36.90 0.61
CA VAL A 74 -7.06 -36.12 1.42
C VAL A 74 -8.45 -36.16 0.80
N LYS A 75 -9.49 -36.02 1.65
CA LYS A 75 -10.88 -35.95 1.21
C LYS A 75 -11.27 -34.51 0.89
N CYS A 76 -11.83 -34.28 -0.29
CA CYS A 76 -12.46 -33.00 -0.61
C CYS A 76 -13.64 -32.75 0.34
N LYS A 77 -13.67 -31.59 1.01
CA LYS A 77 -14.70 -31.27 2.00
C LYS A 77 -16.10 -31.08 1.40
N LYS A 78 -16.19 -30.90 0.08
CA LYS A 78 -17.46 -30.66 -0.64
C LYS A 78 -18.03 -31.95 -1.22
N CYS A 79 -17.23 -32.70 -1.99
CA CYS A 79 -17.69 -33.92 -2.67
C CYS A 79 -17.24 -35.24 -2.01
N ASN A 80 -16.43 -35.20 -0.94
CA ASN A 80 -15.88 -36.35 -0.22
C ASN A 80 -15.03 -37.33 -1.04
N MET A 81 -14.63 -36.98 -2.27
CA MET A 81 -13.71 -37.79 -3.07
C MET A 81 -12.28 -37.71 -2.50
N ASN A 82 -11.56 -38.84 -2.54
CA ASN A 82 -10.13 -38.90 -2.18
C ASN A 82 -9.28 -38.41 -3.36
N MET A 83 -8.31 -37.55 -3.08
CA MET A 83 -7.32 -37.08 -4.06
C MET A 83 -6.04 -36.65 -3.35
N GLU A 84 -4.93 -36.58 -4.09
CA GLU A 84 -3.66 -36.07 -3.56
C GLU A 84 -3.80 -34.60 -3.12
N GLN A 85 -3.14 -34.24 -2.03
CA GLN A 85 -3.19 -32.90 -1.44
C GLN A 85 -2.79 -31.78 -2.42
N GLN A 86 -1.84 -32.03 -3.33
CA GLN A 86 -1.47 -31.07 -4.39
C GLN A 86 -2.60 -30.80 -5.38
N LYS A 87 -3.43 -31.81 -5.68
CA LYS A 87 -4.53 -31.74 -6.67
C LYS A 87 -5.83 -31.21 -6.06
N LEU A 88 -5.92 -31.15 -4.73
CA LEU A 88 -7.12 -30.71 -4.02
C LEU A 88 -7.53 -29.27 -4.39
N GLY A 89 -6.57 -28.34 -4.53
CA GLY A 89 -6.85 -26.94 -4.87
C GLY A 89 -7.46 -26.77 -6.27
N ASP A 90 -6.89 -27.46 -7.25
CA ASP A 90 -7.39 -27.43 -8.63
C ASP A 90 -8.74 -28.15 -8.74
N HIS A 91 -8.91 -29.25 -8.02
CA HIS A 91 -10.21 -29.93 -7.91
C HIS A 91 -11.28 -29.00 -7.31
N GLU A 92 -11.05 -28.40 -6.13
CA GLU A 92 -12.03 -27.52 -5.47
C GLU A 92 -12.42 -26.29 -6.29
N THR A 93 -11.53 -25.86 -7.20
CA THR A 93 -11.71 -24.67 -8.03
C THR A 93 -12.34 -24.98 -9.38
N ASN A 94 -11.98 -26.10 -10.02
CA ASN A 94 -12.33 -26.37 -11.41
C ASN A 94 -13.18 -27.64 -11.58
N GLU A 95 -12.84 -28.73 -10.89
CA GLU A 95 -13.38 -30.07 -11.19
C GLU A 95 -14.48 -30.55 -10.22
N CYS A 96 -14.57 -29.95 -9.03
CA CYS A 96 -15.47 -30.41 -7.98
C CYS A 96 -16.95 -30.27 -8.40
N PRO A 97 -17.72 -31.36 -8.47
CA PRO A 97 -19.12 -31.32 -8.89
C PRO A 97 -20.03 -30.57 -7.91
N GLU A 98 -19.59 -30.46 -6.65
CA GLU A 98 -20.26 -29.74 -5.56
C GLU A 98 -19.81 -28.27 -5.45
N ARG A 99 -18.99 -27.78 -6.39
CA ARG A 99 -18.61 -26.36 -6.42
C ARG A 99 -19.82 -25.51 -6.80
N LEU A 100 -19.99 -24.38 -6.11
CA LEU A 100 -21.05 -23.42 -6.41
C LEU A 100 -20.73 -22.60 -7.67
N ARG A 101 -21.71 -22.45 -8.54
CA ARG A 101 -21.74 -21.50 -9.66
C ARG A 101 -23.05 -20.74 -9.63
N SER A 102 -23.00 -19.46 -9.98
CA SER A 102 -24.19 -18.63 -10.08
C SER A 102 -24.96 -18.95 -11.37
N CYS A 103 -26.29 -19.06 -11.28
CA CYS A 103 -27.16 -19.20 -12.43
C CYS A 103 -27.11 -17.94 -13.32
N GLU A 104 -27.04 -18.11 -14.63
CA GLU A 104 -27.04 -16.99 -15.60
C GLU A 104 -28.38 -16.26 -15.72
N PHE A 105 -29.48 -16.83 -15.19
CA PHE A 105 -30.83 -16.25 -15.29
C PHE A 105 -31.35 -15.65 -13.98
N CYS A 106 -30.96 -16.19 -12.82
CA CYS A 106 -31.47 -15.73 -11.52
C CYS A 106 -30.37 -15.43 -10.49
N GLU A 107 -29.10 -15.54 -10.88
CA GLU A 107 -27.93 -15.25 -10.03
C GLU A 107 -27.82 -16.09 -8.75
N LEU A 108 -28.64 -17.14 -8.59
CA LEU A 108 -28.60 -18.05 -7.45
C LEU A 108 -27.37 -18.98 -7.54
N ASP A 109 -26.58 -19.04 -6.47
CA ASP A 109 -25.41 -19.92 -6.35
C ASP A 109 -25.85 -21.36 -6.06
N LEU A 110 -25.55 -22.28 -6.99
CA LEU A 110 -25.91 -23.70 -6.90
C LEU A 110 -24.73 -24.61 -7.24
N PRO A 111 -24.69 -25.84 -6.67
CA PRO A 111 -23.71 -26.87 -7.05
C PRO A 111 -23.74 -27.18 -8.55
N VAL A 112 -22.56 -27.32 -9.18
CA VAL A 112 -22.41 -27.57 -10.63
C VAL A 112 -23.21 -28.79 -11.11
N ASN A 113 -23.29 -29.86 -10.31
CA ASN A 113 -24.08 -31.05 -10.64
C ASN A 113 -25.60 -30.76 -10.77
N SER A 114 -26.14 -29.87 -9.94
CA SER A 114 -27.54 -29.43 -9.97
C SER A 114 -27.80 -28.30 -10.97
N MET A 115 -26.73 -27.70 -11.52
CA MET A 115 -26.82 -26.50 -12.33
C MET A 115 -27.53 -26.73 -13.66
N LYS A 116 -27.37 -27.90 -14.27
CA LYS A 116 -27.99 -28.23 -15.57
C LYS A 116 -29.51 -28.36 -15.48
N GLU A 117 -30.02 -28.98 -14.41
CA GLU A 117 -31.46 -29.10 -14.19
C GLU A 117 -32.05 -27.73 -13.83
N HIS A 118 -31.34 -26.96 -13.00
CA HIS A 118 -31.75 -25.61 -12.65
C HIS A 118 -31.73 -24.65 -13.83
N THR A 119 -30.74 -24.65 -14.72
CA THR A 119 -30.73 -23.72 -15.88
C THR A 119 -31.85 -24.00 -16.85
N VAL A 120 -32.25 -25.27 -17.03
CA VAL A 120 -33.42 -25.63 -17.85
C VAL A 120 -34.71 -25.11 -17.22
N ALA A 121 -34.91 -25.34 -15.93
CA ALA A 121 -36.09 -24.88 -15.21
C ALA A 121 -36.13 -23.35 -15.06
N CYS A 122 -35.01 -22.73 -14.69
CA CYS A 122 -34.90 -21.29 -14.51
C CYS A 122 -34.97 -20.55 -15.84
N GLY A 123 -34.29 -21.03 -16.88
CA GLY A 123 -34.32 -20.44 -18.22
C GLY A 123 -35.68 -20.59 -18.92
N SER A 124 -36.53 -21.52 -18.48
CA SER A 124 -37.90 -21.68 -18.98
C SER A 124 -38.94 -20.82 -18.26
N ARG A 125 -38.58 -20.16 -17.16
CA ARG A 125 -39.44 -19.16 -16.54
C ARG A 125 -39.62 -17.98 -17.48
N THR A 126 -40.86 -17.53 -17.61
CA THR A 126 -41.21 -16.37 -18.41
C THR A 126 -41.29 -15.13 -17.53
N GLU A 127 -40.74 -14.03 -18.01
CA GLU A 127 -40.88 -12.71 -17.42
C GLU A 127 -41.52 -11.77 -18.43
N LEU A 128 -42.24 -10.77 -17.92
CA LEU A 128 -42.89 -9.78 -18.76
C LEU A 128 -41.81 -8.84 -19.33
N CYS A 129 -41.68 -8.78 -20.65
CA CYS A 129 -40.81 -7.80 -21.30
C CYS A 129 -41.37 -6.39 -21.04
N PRO A 130 -40.59 -5.46 -20.46
CA PRO A 130 -41.08 -4.10 -20.18
C PRO A 130 -41.40 -3.28 -21.44
N ASP A 131 -40.85 -3.66 -22.60
CA ASP A 131 -40.97 -2.89 -23.83
C ASP A 131 -42.14 -3.33 -24.73
N CYS A 132 -42.55 -4.60 -24.66
CA CYS A 132 -43.65 -5.14 -25.48
C CYS A 132 -44.76 -5.84 -24.66
N ASN A 133 -44.60 -5.93 -23.34
CA ASN A 133 -45.50 -6.62 -22.40
C ASN A 133 -45.80 -8.09 -22.76
N GLN A 134 -44.97 -8.73 -23.58
CA GLN A 134 -45.07 -10.16 -23.82
C GLN A 134 -44.28 -10.93 -22.75
N TYR A 135 -44.81 -12.08 -22.36
CA TYR A 135 -44.10 -13.03 -21.51
C TYR A 135 -43.02 -13.74 -22.33
N VAL A 136 -41.77 -13.48 -22.01
CA VAL A 136 -40.59 -14.01 -22.70
C VAL A 136 -39.81 -14.90 -21.74
N MET A 137 -39.41 -16.09 -22.20
CA MET A 137 -38.60 -17.01 -21.40
C MET A 137 -37.24 -16.36 -21.11
N LEU A 138 -36.72 -16.50 -19.89
CA LEU A 138 -35.44 -15.91 -19.47
C LEU A 138 -34.29 -16.26 -20.42
N LYS A 139 -34.26 -17.50 -20.93
CA LYS A 139 -33.26 -17.94 -21.93
C LYS A 139 -33.34 -17.22 -23.28
N ASP A 140 -34.52 -16.68 -23.62
CA ASP A 140 -34.82 -16.06 -24.91
C ASP A 140 -34.84 -14.53 -24.83
N GLN A 141 -34.62 -13.93 -23.63
CA GLN A 141 -34.67 -12.48 -23.43
C GLN A 141 -33.67 -11.70 -24.30
N LEU A 142 -32.44 -12.19 -24.46
CA LEU A 142 -31.44 -11.54 -25.30
C LEU A 142 -31.82 -11.59 -26.78
N HIS A 143 -32.37 -12.71 -27.25
CA HIS A 143 -32.83 -12.83 -28.63
C HIS A 143 -34.08 -11.98 -28.86
N HIS A 144 -35.01 -11.98 -27.91
CA HIS A 144 -36.17 -11.13 -27.91
C HIS A 144 -35.79 -9.65 -27.92
N ALA A 145 -34.85 -9.19 -27.10
CA ALA A 145 -34.39 -7.80 -27.09
C ALA A 145 -33.85 -7.32 -28.46
N GLN A 146 -33.31 -8.23 -29.28
CA GLN A 146 -32.82 -7.92 -30.62
C GLN A 146 -33.92 -7.78 -31.68
N ILE A 147 -35.10 -8.37 -31.46
CA ILE A 147 -36.24 -8.37 -32.39
C ILE A 147 -37.51 -7.73 -31.80
N CYS A 148 -37.44 -7.28 -30.55
CA CYS A 148 -38.55 -6.68 -29.82
C CYS A 148 -39.02 -5.44 -30.57
N SER A 149 -40.31 -5.41 -30.87
CA SER A 149 -40.91 -4.54 -31.89
C SER A 149 -40.85 -3.04 -31.56
N SER A 150 -40.41 -2.66 -30.36
CA SER A 150 -40.10 -1.28 -29.97
C SER A 150 -38.65 -0.87 -30.27
N ALA A 151 -37.69 -1.80 -30.33
CA ALA A 151 -36.27 -1.52 -30.62
C ALA A 151 -36.01 -1.21 -32.11
N LEU A 152 -36.95 -1.54 -33.00
CA LEU A 152 -36.91 -1.22 -34.43
C LEU A 152 -37.55 0.15 -34.76
N ALA A 153 -38.08 0.87 -33.78
CA ALA A 153 -38.87 2.09 -34.01
C ALA A 153 -38.06 3.42 -34.01
N GLU A 154 -36.76 3.42 -33.70
CA GLU A 154 -35.96 4.68 -33.64
C GLU A 154 -34.98 4.91 -34.81
N LYS A 155 -34.99 4.09 -35.87
CA LYS A 155 -34.00 4.23 -36.98
C LYS A 155 -34.56 4.40 -38.40
N HIS A 156 -35.77 4.91 -38.59
CA HIS A 156 -36.22 5.33 -39.93
C HIS A 156 -36.98 6.66 -39.94
N TYR A 157 -36.24 7.75 -39.69
CA TYR A 157 -36.55 9.07 -40.27
C TYR A 157 -35.47 9.43 -41.31
N SER A 158 -35.38 8.64 -42.38
CA SER A 158 -34.95 9.12 -43.70
C SER A 158 -34.98 8.02 -44.77
N LYS A 159 -35.51 8.43 -45.94
CA LYS A 159 -35.62 7.76 -47.25
C LYS A 159 -36.80 6.80 -47.47
N LYS A 160 -37.82 7.37 -48.16
CA LYS A 160 -38.39 6.94 -49.48
C LYS A 160 -38.07 5.49 -49.89
N GLU A 161 -39.02 4.66 -50.31
CA GLU A 161 -40.06 4.88 -51.33
C GLU A 161 -41.08 3.71 -51.27
N GLU A 162 -42.36 4.00 -51.54
CA GLU A 162 -43.32 3.18 -52.36
C GLU A 162 -43.61 1.71 -51.94
N LEU A 163 -44.84 1.21 -51.66
CA LEU A 163 -46.16 1.40 -52.31
C LEU A 163 -47.31 0.75 -51.47
N ILE A 164 -48.48 1.42 -51.51
CA ILE A 164 -49.87 0.90 -51.63
C ILE A 164 -50.72 0.53 -50.37
N TYR A 165 -51.76 1.39 -50.18
CA TYR A 165 -53.16 1.18 -49.74
C TYR A 165 -53.44 0.70 -48.28
N GLU A 166 -54.36 1.23 -47.47
CA GLU A 166 -55.46 2.20 -47.66
C GLU A 166 -55.99 2.65 -46.26
N TYR A 167 -56.18 3.97 -46.09
CA TYR A 167 -57.26 4.69 -45.37
C TYR A 167 -58.03 4.10 -44.15
N LYS A 168 -57.90 4.73 -42.96
CA LYS A 168 -58.82 5.75 -42.36
C LYS A 168 -58.72 5.82 -40.81
N LYS A 169 -58.12 6.92 -40.35
CA LYS A 169 -58.45 7.84 -39.22
C LYS A 169 -59.92 7.80 -38.68
N PRO A 170 -60.27 8.47 -37.55
CA PRO A 170 -59.43 9.02 -36.44
C PRO A 170 -60.11 9.17 -35.03
N LEU A 171 -59.40 9.90 -34.13
CA LEU A 171 -59.87 10.81 -33.04
C LEU A 171 -60.31 10.14 -31.70
N GLN A 172 -60.02 10.63 -30.49
CA GLN A 172 -59.25 11.77 -29.93
C GLN A 172 -59.28 11.68 -28.37
N ALA A 173 -58.33 12.35 -27.69
CA ALA A 173 -58.44 12.97 -26.34
C ALA A 173 -58.61 12.04 -25.10
N SER A 174 -58.08 12.28 -23.89
CA SER A 174 -57.28 13.36 -23.25
C SER A 174 -57.14 13.10 -21.72
N TYR A 175 -56.19 13.78 -21.06
CA TYR A 175 -56.09 14.17 -19.61
C TYR A 175 -55.55 13.14 -18.57
N LEU A 176 -54.42 13.46 -17.88
CA LEU A 176 -54.22 13.96 -16.48
C LEU A 176 -54.53 12.89 -15.40
N GLU A 177 -53.85 12.71 -14.26
CA GLU A 177 -52.86 13.44 -13.45
C GLU A 177 -52.33 12.51 -12.33
N ASP A 178 -51.09 12.74 -11.89
CA ASP A 178 -50.55 12.79 -10.51
C ASP A 178 -50.91 11.80 -9.34
N SER A 179 -49.81 11.33 -8.71
CA SER A 179 -49.44 11.48 -7.27
C SER A 179 -49.58 10.36 -6.20
N LYS A 180 -48.40 10.07 -5.59
CA LYS A 180 -48.01 9.98 -4.15
C LYS A 180 -48.38 8.78 -3.23
N LEU A 181 -47.28 8.12 -2.76
CA LEU A 181 -46.78 7.88 -1.37
C LEU A 181 -47.67 7.32 -0.22
N ALA A 182 -47.18 6.25 0.44
CA ALA A 182 -47.07 5.95 1.91
C ALA A 182 -47.12 4.40 2.13
N VAL A 183 -46.20 3.65 2.79
CA VAL A 183 -45.58 3.63 4.14
C VAL A 183 -46.32 2.69 5.15
N LEU A 184 -45.54 1.76 5.77
CA LEU A 184 -45.75 0.91 6.99
C LEU A 184 -46.76 -0.27 6.90
N SER A 185 -46.72 -1.39 7.61
CA SER A 185 -45.81 -2.14 8.52
C SER A 185 -46.58 -3.41 8.99
N ARG A 186 -45.88 -4.47 9.46
CA ARG A 186 -46.34 -5.54 10.39
C ARG A 186 -47.37 -6.59 9.86
N ASP A 187 -47.44 -7.86 10.27
CA ASP A 187 -47.08 -8.60 11.50
C ASP A 187 -46.92 -10.13 11.26
N LEU A 188 -46.36 -10.82 12.27
CA LEU A 188 -46.28 -12.28 12.48
C LEU A 188 -47.57 -12.87 13.11
N SER A 189 -47.83 -14.17 12.88
CA SER A 189 -48.43 -15.15 13.83
C SER A 189 -48.42 -16.56 13.17
N ASP A 190 -47.62 -17.52 13.64
CA ASP A 190 -47.88 -18.54 14.68
C ASP A 190 -48.85 -19.67 14.28
N LEU A 191 -48.38 -20.93 14.42
CA LEU A 191 -49.17 -22.09 14.88
C LEU A 191 -48.24 -23.25 15.32
N HIS A 192 -48.36 -23.62 16.59
CA HIS A 192 -47.79 -24.81 17.23
C HIS A 192 -48.58 -26.09 16.88
N THR A 193 -47.92 -27.25 16.92
CA THR A 193 -48.40 -28.47 17.62
C THR A 193 -47.31 -29.54 17.72
N ASN A 194 -47.13 -30.10 18.91
CA ASN A 194 -46.40 -31.34 19.23
C ASN A 194 -47.43 -32.36 19.75
N PRO A 195 -47.19 -33.69 19.63
CA PRO A 195 -46.79 -34.40 20.86
C PRO A 195 -45.79 -35.56 20.68
N SER A 196 -45.14 -35.83 21.81
CA SER A 196 -44.14 -36.86 22.18
C SER A 196 -44.42 -38.33 21.78
N ARG A 197 -43.33 -39.08 21.54
CA ARG A 197 -43.02 -40.41 22.14
C ARG A 197 -41.57 -40.83 21.86
N ASP A 198 -40.83 -41.09 22.93
CA ASP A 198 -39.49 -41.72 23.01
C ASP A 198 -39.66 -43.22 23.37
N PRO A 199 -38.69 -44.15 23.17
CA PRO A 199 -37.45 -44.17 23.98
C PRO A 199 -36.14 -44.82 23.42
N LYS A 200 -34.99 -44.29 23.93
CA LYS A 200 -33.67 -44.93 24.27
C LYS A 200 -32.76 -45.40 23.10
N SER A 201 -31.42 -45.30 23.10
CA SER A 201 -30.32 -44.86 24.01
C SER A 201 -29.10 -44.50 23.12
N ASP A 202 -28.22 -43.54 23.42
CA ASP A 202 -26.97 -43.74 24.19
C ASP A 202 -26.28 -42.41 24.49
N GLN A 203 -25.64 -42.35 25.66
CA GLN A 203 -24.93 -41.19 26.21
C GLN A 203 -23.43 -41.23 25.85
N ARG A 204 -22.81 -40.07 25.58
CA ARG A 204 -21.76 -39.44 26.42
C ARG A 204 -20.95 -38.35 25.69
N SER A 205 -20.68 -37.31 26.46
CA SER A 205 -19.90 -36.09 26.21
C SER A 205 -18.38 -36.32 26.10
N PRO A 206 -17.60 -35.35 25.56
CA PRO A 206 -16.14 -35.41 25.53
C PRO A 206 -15.49 -34.59 26.66
N SER A 207 -14.55 -35.20 27.38
CA SER A 207 -13.64 -34.54 28.32
C SER A 207 -12.20 -35.06 28.15
N ASP A 208 -11.28 -34.10 28.07
CA ASP A 208 -9.85 -34.06 28.45
C ASP A 208 -8.85 -35.11 27.95
N LEU A 209 -7.75 -34.60 27.36
CA LEU A 209 -6.39 -35.10 27.61
C LEU A 209 -5.37 -33.96 27.54
N ASN A 210 -4.91 -33.57 28.73
CA ASN A 210 -3.66 -32.85 29.00
C ASN A 210 -2.46 -33.74 28.64
N LEU A 211 -1.39 -33.15 28.10
CA LEU A 211 -0.03 -33.70 28.22
C LEU A 211 0.98 -32.58 28.51
N SER A 212 1.45 -32.61 29.76
CA SER A 212 2.61 -31.91 30.31
C SER A 212 3.90 -32.59 29.87
N PHE A 213 5.01 -31.83 29.73
CA PHE A 213 6.36 -32.40 29.87
C PHE A 213 7.17 -31.56 30.86
N SER A 214 7.59 -32.26 31.93
CA SER A 214 8.23 -31.81 33.14
C SER A 214 9.72 -31.49 32.95
N VAL A 215 10.17 -30.37 33.56
CA VAL A 215 11.58 -30.02 33.75
C VAL A 215 12.07 -30.64 35.06
N LEU A 216 13.23 -31.30 34.98
CA LEU A 216 13.96 -31.89 36.11
C LEU A 216 14.62 -30.77 36.95
N GLU A 217 14.32 -30.74 38.25
CA GLU A 217 15.02 -29.93 39.24
C GLU A 217 16.42 -30.51 39.54
N LYS A 218 17.41 -29.61 39.62
CA LYS A 218 18.60 -29.81 40.47
C LYS A 218 18.83 -28.55 41.29
N THR A 219 18.55 -28.67 42.57
CA THR A 219 18.86 -27.73 43.66
C THR A 219 20.34 -27.40 43.76
N LYS A 220 20.70 -26.13 43.98
CA LYS A 220 21.82 -25.72 44.86
C LYS A 220 21.71 -24.24 45.30
N LYS A 221 21.40 -24.11 46.60
CA LYS A 221 21.85 -23.14 47.63
C LYS A 221 21.81 -21.61 47.38
N ASN A 222 21.00 -21.00 48.24
CA ASN A 222 20.93 -19.60 48.70
C ASN A 222 22.24 -18.79 48.71
N VAL A 223 22.14 -17.55 48.21
CA VAL A 223 22.67 -16.33 48.88
C VAL A 223 21.59 -15.25 48.76
N ALA A 224 21.27 -14.60 49.88
CA ALA A 224 20.13 -13.72 50.08
C ALA A 224 20.31 -12.32 49.46
N THR A 225 19.27 -11.83 48.78
CA THR A 225 18.91 -10.40 48.66
C THR A 225 17.38 -10.29 48.51
N GLY A 226 16.74 -9.54 49.42
CA GLY A 226 15.28 -9.56 49.65
C GLY A 226 14.45 -8.77 48.65
N TRP A 227 13.95 -9.42 47.59
CA TRP A 227 13.04 -8.84 46.58
C TRP A 227 11.93 -9.85 46.19
N ALA A 228 11.21 -10.42 47.15
CA ALA A 228 10.28 -11.53 46.89
C ALA A 228 8.77 -11.22 46.98
N ASP A 229 8.34 -9.96 47.10
CA ASP A 229 6.93 -9.66 47.43
C ASP A 229 6.22 -8.64 46.49
N ILE A 230 6.72 -8.47 45.26
CA ILE A 230 6.13 -7.53 44.27
C ILE A 230 5.15 -8.23 43.28
N ASP A 231 5.17 -9.56 43.18
CA ASP A 231 4.49 -10.29 42.10
C ASP A 231 3.13 -10.91 42.48
N GLN A 232 2.62 -10.66 43.68
CA GLN A 232 1.28 -11.10 44.06
C GLN A 232 0.22 -10.17 43.44
N ILE A 233 -0.47 -10.66 42.40
CA ILE A 233 -1.57 -9.97 41.69
C ILE A 233 -2.91 -10.44 42.27
N SER A 234 -3.78 -9.49 42.62
CA SER A 234 -5.14 -9.74 43.11
C SER A 234 -6.15 -8.86 42.36
N THR A 235 -7.45 -9.14 42.47
CA THR A 235 -8.52 -8.43 41.74
C THR A 235 -9.36 -7.58 42.68
N CYS A 236 -9.60 -6.31 42.32
CA CYS A 236 -10.51 -5.41 43.04
C CYS A 236 -11.92 -6.00 43.13
N SER A 237 -12.48 -6.01 44.33
CA SER A 237 -13.82 -6.55 44.58
C SER A 237 -14.94 -5.70 43.97
N GLN A 238 -14.68 -4.42 43.65
CA GLN A 238 -15.68 -3.50 43.10
C GLN A 238 -15.61 -3.30 41.59
N CYS A 239 -14.43 -3.40 40.96
CA CYS A 239 -14.27 -3.18 39.51
C CYS A 239 -13.60 -4.35 38.78
N HIS A 240 -13.21 -5.42 39.49
CA HIS A 240 -12.59 -6.66 38.98
C HIS A 240 -11.27 -6.50 38.22
N LEU A 241 -10.59 -5.36 38.35
CA LEU A 241 -9.29 -5.12 37.75
C LEU A 241 -8.18 -5.89 38.49
N ALA A 242 -7.38 -6.67 37.77
CA ALA A 242 -6.26 -7.44 38.32
C ALA A 242 -5.00 -6.56 38.44
N LEU A 243 -4.54 -6.33 39.67
CA LEU A 243 -3.45 -5.42 40.01
C LEU A 243 -2.48 -6.06 41.01
N PRO A 244 -1.18 -5.71 40.99
CA PRO A 244 -0.26 -6.03 42.08
C PRO A 244 -0.80 -5.50 43.41
N LEU A 245 -0.62 -6.25 44.51
CA LEU A 245 -1.24 -5.97 45.81
C LEU A 245 -1.08 -4.52 46.31
N ARG A 246 0.11 -3.91 46.15
CA ARG A 246 0.34 -2.52 46.56
C ARG A 246 -0.49 -1.51 45.75
N THR A 247 -0.68 -1.78 44.47
CA THR A 247 -1.49 -0.95 43.57
C THR A 247 -2.97 -1.14 43.87
N LEU A 248 -3.38 -2.36 44.21
CA LEU A 248 -4.75 -2.67 44.62
C LEU A 248 -5.13 -1.94 45.92
N GLN A 249 -4.23 -1.93 46.91
CA GLN A 249 -4.42 -1.22 48.18
C GLN A 249 -4.60 0.30 48.00
N TRP A 250 -3.92 0.89 47.02
CA TRP A 250 -4.11 2.29 46.65
C TRP A 250 -5.44 2.54 45.93
N HIS A 251 -5.82 1.61 45.05
CA HIS A 251 -7.05 1.67 44.28
C HIS A 251 -8.31 1.56 45.16
N GLU A 252 -8.26 0.82 46.26
CA GLU A 252 -9.40 0.57 47.17
C GLU A 252 -9.58 1.62 48.28
N ARG A 253 -8.77 2.70 48.32
CA ARG A 253 -8.92 3.76 49.34
C ARG A 253 -10.16 4.63 49.09
N PRO A 254 -11.08 4.81 50.08
CA PRO A 254 -12.23 5.69 49.94
C PRO A 254 -11.83 7.18 50.05
N LYS A 255 -12.41 8.03 49.19
CA LYS A 255 -12.31 9.49 49.26
C LYS A 255 -13.30 10.03 50.31
N ALA A 256 -12.85 10.73 51.34
CA ALA A 256 -13.72 11.43 52.28
C ALA A 256 -14.00 12.87 51.79
N GLU A 257 -15.25 13.08 51.36
CA GLU A 257 -16.17 14.20 51.61
C GLU A 257 -15.61 15.65 51.66
N GLU A 258 -15.83 16.41 50.59
CA GLU A 258 -16.04 17.86 50.64
C GLU A 258 -17.50 18.15 50.24
N GLU A 259 -18.36 18.50 51.22
CA GLU A 259 -19.47 19.44 51.01
C GLU A 259 -20.13 19.88 52.34
N GLN A 260 -20.41 21.20 52.40
CA GLN A 260 -21.35 21.93 53.28
C GLN A 260 -20.91 22.33 54.71
N ASN A 261 -20.58 23.61 54.89
CA ASN A 261 -21.48 24.58 55.57
C ASN A 261 -20.92 26.01 55.56
N GLY A 262 -21.75 26.96 55.14
CA GLY A 262 -21.54 28.39 55.39
C GLY A 262 -22.44 28.89 56.52
N ALA A 263 -21.90 29.73 57.42
CA ALA A 263 -22.54 30.92 58.01
C ALA A 263 -21.72 31.49 59.20
N LYS A 264 -21.40 32.79 59.09
CA LYS A 264 -21.32 33.86 60.13
C LYS A 264 -20.55 33.61 61.45
N VAL A 265 -19.57 34.45 61.79
CA VAL A 265 -19.63 35.68 62.64
C VAL A 265 -18.20 36.16 62.99
N HIS A 266 -18.06 37.49 63.06
CA HIS A 266 -16.99 38.39 63.50
C HIS A 266 -16.00 38.04 64.64
N LYS A 267 -14.88 38.82 64.60
CA LYS A 267 -13.98 39.34 65.67
C LYS A 267 -12.83 38.42 66.11
N GLU A 268 -11.57 38.77 65.87
CA GLU A 268 -10.65 39.78 66.46
C GLU A 268 -9.57 39.02 67.26
N GLU A 269 -8.30 39.37 67.00
CA GLU A 269 -7.12 39.26 67.87
C GLU A 269 -6.28 37.96 67.96
N GLU A 270 -4.99 38.21 67.67
CA GLU A 270 -3.73 37.73 68.28
C GLU A 270 -3.25 36.26 68.18
N VAL A 271 -2.13 36.15 67.44
CA VAL A 271 -0.84 35.52 67.79
C VAL A 271 -0.87 34.23 68.61
N ASP A 272 -0.45 33.12 67.99
CA ASP A 272 0.66 32.34 68.57
C ASP A 272 1.33 31.43 67.54
N MET A 273 2.67 31.45 67.58
CA MET A 273 3.55 30.54 66.89
C MET A 273 3.49 29.16 67.57
N VAL A 274 3.08 28.14 66.83
CA VAL A 274 3.43 26.75 67.16
C VAL A 274 3.92 26.07 65.90
N GLU A 275 5.22 25.82 65.89
CA GLU A 275 5.88 24.89 64.98
C GLU A 275 5.30 23.49 65.20
N GLY A 276 4.46 23.05 64.26
CA GLY A 276 3.98 21.68 64.15
C GLY A 276 4.13 21.24 62.70
N GLY A 277 5.21 20.52 62.41
CA GLY A 277 5.47 19.98 61.08
C GLY A 277 4.42 18.95 60.68
N GLU A 278 3.43 19.39 59.92
CA GLU A 278 2.59 18.50 59.13
C GLU A 278 3.30 18.24 57.80
N ALA A 279 3.71 17.00 57.60
CA ALA A 279 4.17 16.49 56.32
C ALA A 279 2.96 16.46 55.37
N TYR A 280 2.61 17.61 54.77
CA TYR A 280 1.75 17.64 53.60
C TYR A 280 2.44 16.83 52.51
N GLU A 281 1.84 15.70 52.12
CA GLU A 281 2.18 15.00 50.89
C GLU A 281 2.10 16.03 49.76
N HIS A 282 3.26 16.59 49.37
CA HIS A 282 3.35 17.45 48.20
C HIS A 282 3.03 16.58 46.98
N GLN A 283 1.74 16.52 46.63
CA GLN A 283 1.31 16.04 45.34
C GLN A 283 2.07 16.86 44.31
N SER A 284 2.97 16.20 43.60
CA SER A 284 3.94 16.83 42.70
C SER A 284 3.26 17.88 41.83
N LEU A 285 3.81 19.10 41.75
CA LEU A 285 3.28 20.21 40.93
C LEU A 285 3.02 19.79 39.47
N TRP A 286 3.72 18.75 39.01
CA TRP A 286 3.57 18.12 37.70
C TRP A 286 2.22 17.40 37.49
N ALA A 287 1.52 17.01 38.56
CA ALA A 287 0.19 16.42 38.49
C ALA A 287 -0.90 17.45 38.15
N PHE A 288 -0.62 18.75 38.36
CA PHE A 288 -1.54 19.85 38.10
C PHE A 288 -1.29 20.56 36.75
N LEU A 289 -0.36 20.04 35.94
CA LEU A 289 -0.13 20.59 34.61
C LEU A 289 -1.39 20.45 33.73
N PRO A 290 -1.74 21.48 32.94
CA PRO A 290 -2.85 21.39 32.01
C PRO A 290 -2.68 20.25 31.02
N ASP A 291 -3.79 19.61 30.64
CA ASP A 291 -3.81 18.46 29.72
C ASP A 291 -3.08 18.73 28.41
N VAL A 292 -3.20 19.96 27.87
CA VAL A 292 -2.54 20.36 26.62
C VAL A 292 -1.01 20.28 26.75
N CYS A 293 -0.45 20.65 27.90
CA CYS A 293 0.98 20.57 28.18
C CYS A 293 1.42 19.11 28.31
N LEU A 294 0.68 18.30 29.09
CA LEU A 294 0.97 16.88 29.28
C LEU A 294 0.86 16.09 27.96
N GLN A 295 -0.16 16.36 27.14
CA GLN A 295 -0.28 15.78 25.79
C GLN A 295 0.93 16.13 24.92
N ARG A 296 1.42 17.36 25.00
CA ARG A 296 2.60 17.78 24.23
C ARG A 296 3.87 17.06 24.69
N VAL A 297 4.02 16.82 25.99
CA VAL A 297 5.13 16.02 26.54
C VAL A 297 5.00 14.56 26.09
N PHE A 298 3.83 13.94 26.30
CA PHE A 298 3.59 12.53 25.98
C PHE A 298 3.67 12.23 24.49
N TRP A 299 3.42 13.21 23.62
CA TRP A 299 3.63 13.09 22.18
C TRP A 299 5.04 12.60 21.84
N TRP A 300 6.06 13.06 22.57
CA TRP A 300 7.46 12.71 22.36
C TRP A 300 7.89 11.39 23.01
N LEU A 301 7.04 10.81 23.86
CA LEU A 301 7.34 9.54 24.53
C LEU A 301 7.06 8.34 23.64
N HIS A 302 7.90 7.31 23.76
CA HIS A 302 7.65 6.00 23.16
C HIS A 302 6.62 5.20 23.97
N ASP A 303 6.08 4.11 23.40
CA ASP A 303 4.99 3.35 24.02
C ASP A 303 5.30 2.85 25.42
N HIS A 304 6.54 2.41 25.64
CA HIS A 304 6.97 1.93 26.96
C HIS A 304 6.89 3.05 27.98
N ASP A 305 7.41 4.23 27.65
CA ASP A 305 7.42 5.40 28.54
C ASP A 305 6.02 5.97 28.72
N ARG A 306 5.16 5.91 27.70
CA ARG A 306 3.73 6.23 27.84
C ARG A 306 3.04 5.27 28.80
N ALA A 307 3.32 3.97 28.72
CA ALA A 307 2.77 3.01 29.67
C ALA A 307 3.25 3.29 31.10
N GLN A 308 4.52 3.66 31.30
CA GLN A 308 5.03 4.07 32.60
C GLN A 308 4.39 5.38 33.09
N ALA A 309 4.27 6.37 32.22
CA ALA A 309 3.63 7.65 32.55
C ALA A 309 2.16 7.47 32.96
N ALA A 310 1.46 6.47 32.39
CA ALA A 310 0.08 6.15 32.76
C ALA A 310 -0.08 5.57 34.16
N LEU A 311 1.03 5.20 34.82
CA LEU A 311 1.05 4.65 36.18
C LEU A 311 1.47 5.69 37.23
N VAL A 312 1.84 6.91 36.82
CA VAL A 312 2.35 7.95 37.73
C VAL A 312 1.25 8.54 38.61
N CYS A 313 0.14 8.97 38.00
CA CYS A 313 -1.03 9.49 38.71
C CYS A 313 -2.29 9.45 37.84
N ASN A 314 -3.47 9.66 38.45
CA ASN A 314 -4.76 9.64 37.75
C ASN A 314 -4.86 10.67 36.62
N GLN A 315 -4.28 11.86 36.79
CA GLN A 315 -4.30 12.88 35.74
C GLN A 315 -3.52 12.43 34.51
N TRP A 316 -2.31 11.91 34.71
CA TRP A 316 -1.46 11.43 33.62
C TRP A 316 -2.09 10.22 32.94
N HIS A 317 -2.71 9.31 33.72
CA HIS A 317 -3.48 8.20 33.20
C HIS A 317 -4.59 8.67 32.24
N HIS A 318 -5.43 9.60 32.69
CA HIS A 318 -6.50 10.17 31.86
C HIS A 318 -5.95 10.82 30.58
N VAL A 319 -4.91 11.64 30.70
CA VAL A 319 -4.33 12.36 29.56
C VAL A 319 -3.70 11.38 28.55
N ILE A 320 -3.09 10.28 29.00
CA ILE A 320 -2.49 9.29 28.09
C ILE A 320 -3.53 8.57 27.25
N HIS A 321 -4.74 8.38 27.76
CA HIS A 321 -5.85 7.82 26.99
C HIS A 321 -6.52 8.83 26.03
N SER A 322 -6.01 10.06 25.93
CA SER A 322 -6.51 11.07 24.99
C SER A 322 -6.34 10.62 23.54
N PRO A 323 -7.37 10.74 22.68
CA PRO A 323 -7.32 10.31 21.28
C PRO A 323 -6.17 10.93 20.48
N SER A 324 -5.78 12.17 20.79
CA SER A 324 -4.73 12.92 20.09
C SER A 324 -3.39 12.19 20.05
N LEU A 325 -3.06 11.41 21.08
CA LEU A 325 -1.78 10.69 21.20
C LEU A 325 -1.69 9.43 20.33
N TRP A 326 -2.82 8.94 19.82
CA TRP A 326 -2.93 7.61 19.18
C TRP A 326 -3.42 7.66 17.72
N ARG A 327 -3.50 8.86 17.12
CA ARG A 327 -3.99 9.02 15.74
C ARG A 327 -3.02 8.53 14.66
N HIS A 328 -1.73 8.43 14.98
CA HIS A 328 -0.67 8.13 14.02
C HIS A 328 0.14 6.93 14.48
N ARG A 329 0.31 5.95 13.60
CA ARG A 329 1.11 4.77 13.92
C ARG A 329 1.82 4.20 12.70
N SER A 330 3.09 3.85 12.90
CA SER A 330 3.90 3.11 11.93
C SER A 330 4.37 1.80 12.55
N PHE A 331 4.26 0.71 11.80
CA PHE A 331 4.71 -0.61 12.20
C PHE A 331 5.73 -1.15 11.20
N LEU A 332 6.90 -1.50 11.72
CA LEU A 332 7.90 -2.24 10.96
C LEU A 332 7.62 -3.74 11.07
N VAL A 333 7.36 -4.37 9.93
CA VAL A 333 7.07 -5.78 9.84
C VAL A 333 8.32 -6.50 9.35
N SER A 334 9.27 -6.71 10.25
CA SER A 334 10.46 -7.50 9.97
C SER A 334 10.14 -8.99 10.07
N GLY A 335 10.49 -9.76 9.04
CA GLY A 335 10.31 -11.22 9.02
C GLY A 335 11.25 -11.98 9.95
N CYS A 336 12.11 -11.23 10.65
CA CYS A 336 13.07 -11.73 11.60
C CYS A 336 12.37 -12.37 12.79
N ILE A 337 12.75 -13.62 13.08
CA ILE A 337 12.34 -14.30 14.30
C ILE A 337 13.14 -13.68 15.45
N PHE A 338 12.55 -12.75 16.18
CA PHE A 338 13.10 -12.36 17.47
C PHE A 338 12.75 -13.44 18.50
N ARG A 339 13.69 -13.74 19.41
CA ARG A 339 13.44 -14.57 20.61
C ARG A 339 12.45 -13.92 21.61
N SER A 340 11.82 -12.80 21.24
CA SER A 340 10.79 -12.09 21.97
C SER A 340 9.47 -12.88 21.96
N ARG A 341 8.77 -12.90 23.10
CA ARG A 341 7.48 -13.61 23.28
C ARG A 341 6.33 -13.07 22.41
N ARG A 342 6.44 -11.90 21.78
CA ARG A 342 5.41 -11.33 20.89
C ARG A 342 6.01 -10.79 19.60
N SER A 343 5.37 -11.09 18.46
CA SER A 343 5.74 -10.55 17.15
C SER A 343 5.36 -9.05 17.03
N GLU A 344 6.07 -8.28 16.20
CA GLU A 344 5.76 -6.85 15.99
C GLU A 344 4.32 -6.62 15.52
N LEU A 345 3.76 -7.55 14.73
CA LEU A 345 2.37 -7.45 14.29
C LEU A 345 1.34 -7.85 15.35
N GLU A 346 1.70 -8.67 16.34
CA GLU A 346 0.85 -8.87 17.52
C GLU A 346 0.75 -7.59 18.35
N LYS A 347 1.85 -6.85 18.49
CA LYS A 347 1.82 -5.51 19.09
C LYS A 347 0.90 -4.58 18.30
N ALA A 348 0.96 -4.65 16.97
CA ALA A 348 0.07 -3.87 16.10
C ALA A 348 -1.41 -4.22 16.30
N ILE A 349 -1.75 -5.52 16.38
CA ILE A 349 -3.13 -5.97 16.64
C ILE A 349 -3.58 -5.50 18.04
N SER A 350 -2.74 -5.63 19.06
CA SER A 350 -3.04 -5.18 20.43
C SER A 350 -3.29 -3.66 20.48
N TYR A 351 -2.48 -2.90 19.75
CA TYR A 351 -2.63 -1.46 19.61
C TYR A 351 -3.97 -1.12 18.97
N VAL A 352 -4.31 -1.74 17.84
CA VAL A 352 -5.56 -1.50 17.13
C VAL A 352 -6.78 -1.89 17.98
N LYS A 353 -6.69 -2.97 18.74
CA LYS A 353 -7.78 -3.34 19.67
C LYS A 353 -8.01 -2.29 20.76
N SER A 354 -6.94 -1.63 21.21
CA SER A 354 -7.01 -0.67 22.33
C SER A 354 -7.35 0.75 21.86
N TYR A 355 -6.82 1.17 20.71
CA TYR A 355 -6.83 2.55 20.24
C TYR A 355 -7.31 2.72 18.79
N GLY A 356 -7.76 1.64 18.14
CA GLY A 356 -8.10 1.65 16.71
C GLY A 356 -9.21 2.61 16.33
N SER A 357 -10.13 2.93 17.25
CA SER A 357 -11.19 3.93 17.05
C SER A 357 -10.66 5.35 16.83
N TYR A 358 -9.48 5.65 17.38
CA TYR A 358 -8.81 6.95 17.28
C TYR A 358 -7.83 7.03 16.12
N LEU A 359 -7.49 5.89 15.51
CA LEU A 359 -6.45 5.80 14.49
C LEU A 359 -6.91 6.46 13.18
N GLU A 360 -6.13 7.44 12.72
CA GLU A 360 -6.37 8.18 11.46
C GLU A 360 -5.31 7.85 10.40
N THR A 361 -4.06 7.60 10.81
CA THR A 361 -2.93 7.33 9.93
C THR A 361 -2.22 6.06 10.33
N LEU A 362 -2.16 5.10 9.41
CA LEU A 362 -1.48 3.82 9.59
C LEU A 362 -0.45 3.59 8.49
N GLU A 363 0.79 3.33 8.89
CA GLU A 363 1.85 2.90 8.01
C GLU A 363 2.32 1.49 8.40
N VAL A 364 2.44 0.62 7.40
CA VAL A 364 2.96 -0.74 7.54
C VAL A 364 4.12 -0.89 6.56
N LEU A 365 5.35 -0.96 7.10
CA LEU A 365 6.56 -1.17 6.30
C LEU A 365 6.93 -2.64 6.31
N PHE A 366 6.94 -3.28 5.15
CA PHE A 366 7.39 -4.66 5.01
C PHE A 366 8.90 -4.70 4.78
N ILE A 367 9.54 -5.65 5.46
CA ILE A 367 10.86 -6.14 5.06
C ILE A 367 10.64 -7.44 4.29
N HIS A 368 11.25 -7.51 3.11
CA HIS A 368 11.21 -8.64 2.19
C HIS A 368 11.21 -10.02 2.91
N PRO A 369 10.20 -10.89 2.72
CA PRO A 369 10.18 -12.21 3.35
C PRO A 369 11.22 -13.15 2.75
N ILE A 370 12.16 -13.61 3.57
CA ILE A 370 13.25 -14.49 3.13
C ILE A 370 12.75 -15.87 2.67
N ASN A 371 11.60 -16.33 3.16
CA ASN A 371 11.02 -17.64 2.81
C ASN A 371 9.48 -17.67 2.93
N THR A 372 8.89 -18.76 2.46
CA THR A 372 7.44 -19.00 2.41
C THR A 372 6.78 -19.06 3.80
N VAL A 373 7.49 -19.56 4.82
CA VAL A 373 6.97 -19.64 6.20
C VAL A 373 6.78 -18.24 6.78
N VAL A 374 7.76 -17.36 6.57
CA VAL A 374 7.70 -15.94 6.96
C VAL A 374 6.60 -15.22 6.19
N ALA A 375 6.49 -15.45 4.87
CA ALA A 375 5.43 -14.90 4.05
C ALA A 375 4.02 -15.34 4.52
N ARG A 376 3.84 -16.62 4.90
CA ARG A 376 2.58 -17.14 5.44
C ARG A 376 2.20 -16.45 6.74
N ARG A 377 3.17 -16.28 7.64
CA ARG A 377 2.96 -15.59 8.92
C ARG A 377 2.58 -14.13 8.70
N PHE A 378 3.25 -13.45 7.78
CA PHE A 378 2.88 -12.10 7.37
C PHE A 378 1.47 -12.01 6.84
N GLN A 379 1.08 -12.93 5.97
CA GLN A 379 -0.27 -12.97 5.43
C GLN A 379 -1.32 -13.11 6.54
N LEU A 380 -1.14 -14.06 7.46
CA LEU A 380 -2.08 -14.31 8.55
C LEU A 380 -2.17 -13.12 9.51
N ASN A 381 -1.03 -12.51 9.81
CA ASN A 381 -0.97 -11.39 10.72
C ASN A 381 -1.59 -10.14 10.08
N LEU A 382 -1.28 -9.81 8.81
CA LEU A 382 -1.87 -8.66 8.14
C LEU A 382 -3.39 -8.82 8.01
N ARG A 383 -3.86 -10.03 7.64
CA ARG A 383 -5.29 -10.34 7.63
C ARG A 383 -5.94 -10.06 9.00
N SER A 384 -5.27 -10.47 10.08
CA SER A 384 -5.76 -10.25 11.44
C SER A 384 -5.74 -8.78 11.85
N LEU A 385 -4.73 -8.01 11.42
CA LEU A 385 -4.65 -6.57 11.61
C LEU A 385 -5.78 -5.84 10.88
N LEU A 386 -6.00 -6.15 9.60
CA LEU A 386 -7.09 -5.57 8.80
C LEU A 386 -8.47 -5.91 9.37
N ALA A 387 -8.64 -7.14 9.89
CA ALA A 387 -9.86 -7.54 10.58
C ALA A 387 -10.06 -6.74 11.89
N ALA A 388 -9.00 -6.57 12.68
CA ALA A 388 -9.05 -5.81 13.93
C ALA A 388 -9.36 -4.32 13.67
N LEU A 389 -8.79 -3.72 12.62
CA LEU A 389 -9.08 -2.33 12.22
C LEU A 389 -10.57 -2.15 11.94
N ARG A 390 -11.13 -3.08 11.15
CA ARG A 390 -12.56 -3.07 10.84
C ARG A 390 -13.43 -3.25 12.09
N GLN A 391 -13.06 -4.14 13.00
CA GLN A 391 -13.80 -4.39 14.24
C GLN A 391 -13.74 -3.20 15.21
N ALA A 392 -12.59 -2.52 15.28
CA ALA A 392 -12.40 -1.32 16.10
C ALA A 392 -13.15 -0.09 15.55
N GLY A 393 -13.75 -0.20 14.35
CA GLY A 393 -14.42 0.91 13.69
C GLY A 393 -13.46 2.02 13.28
N SER A 394 -12.21 1.68 12.95
CA SER A 394 -11.20 2.67 12.57
C SER A 394 -11.62 3.44 11.33
N ARG A 395 -11.47 4.77 11.36
CA ARG A 395 -11.77 5.67 10.23
C ARG A 395 -10.47 6.22 9.67
N LEU A 396 -9.65 5.32 9.13
CA LEU A 396 -8.37 5.69 8.56
C LEU A 396 -8.57 6.73 7.44
N ARG A 397 -7.83 7.82 7.56
CA ARG A 397 -7.67 8.86 6.53
C ARG A 397 -6.45 8.58 5.66
N SER A 398 -5.41 7.99 6.24
CA SER A 398 -4.18 7.63 5.55
C SER A 398 -3.82 6.17 5.81
N LEU A 399 -3.63 5.42 4.73
CA LEU A 399 -3.12 4.05 4.79
C LEU A 399 -1.93 3.92 3.85
N THR A 400 -0.84 3.42 4.41
CA THR A 400 0.40 3.17 3.69
C THR A 400 0.83 1.73 3.92
N ILE A 401 1.02 0.98 2.84
CA ILE A 401 1.58 -0.37 2.88
C ILE A 401 2.71 -0.44 1.87
N HIS A 402 3.95 -0.39 2.36
CA HIS A 402 5.15 -0.28 1.52
C HIS A 402 5.88 -1.62 1.37
N ARG A 403 6.42 -1.86 0.17
CA ARG A 403 7.41 -2.92 -0.14
C ARG A 403 6.96 -4.34 0.19
N MET A 404 5.73 -4.69 -0.21
CA MET A 404 5.27 -6.09 -0.09
C MET A 404 6.01 -7.03 -1.04
N GLU A 405 6.46 -6.52 -2.20
CA GLU A 405 7.27 -7.26 -3.18
C GLU A 405 6.68 -8.64 -3.53
N LEU A 406 5.39 -8.64 -3.91
CA LEU A 406 4.60 -9.86 -4.12
C LEU A 406 5.01 -10.69 -5.35
N ASP A 407 5.92 -10.18 -6.15
CA ASP A 407 6.58 -10.86 -7.26
C ASP A 407 7.74 -11.77 -6.82
N HIS A 408 8.23 -11.63 -5.58
CA HIS A 408 9.31 -12.46 -5.10
C HIS A 408 8.90 -13.93 -4.83
N SER A 409 9.86 -14.84 -5.00
CA SER A 409 9.67 -16.30 -4.89
C SER A 409 9.16 -16.79 -3.53
N ALA A 410 9.44 -16.04 -2.45
CA ALA A 410 8.94 -16.34 -1.11
C ALA A 410 7.40 -16.26 -1.01
N TRP A 411 6.74 -15.51 -1.90
CA TRP A 411 5.29 -15.42 -1.97
C TRP A 411 4.72 -16.50 -2.88
N CYS A 412 4.54 -17.71 -2.34
CA CYS A 412 3.86 -18.75 -3.12
C CYS A 412 2.42 -18.31 -3.48
N ARG A 413 1.90 -18.85 -4.59
CA ARG A 413 0.65 -18.39 -5.22
C ARG A 413 -0.53 -18.34 -4.25
N SER A 414 -0.68 -19.35 -3.39
CA SER A 414 -1.78 -19.44 -2.42
C SER A 414 -1.70 -18.36 -1.34
N ILE A 415 -0.52 -18.15 -0.75
CA ILE A 415 -0.29 -17.12 0.29
C ILE A 415 -0.53 -15.73 -0.30
N ARG A 416 0.05 -15.46 -1.48
CA ARG A 416 -0.14 -14.19 -2.18
C ARG A 416 -1.62 -13.91 -2.44
N ASN A 417 -2.34 -14.87 -3.02
CA ASN A 417 -3.77 -14.72 -3.32
C ASN A 417 -4.59 -14.45 -2.05
N ALA A 418 -4.31 -15.16 -0.95
CA ALA A 418 -4.99 -14.95 0.32
C ALA A 418 -4.72 -13.56 0.93
N LEU A 419 -3.49 -13.05 0.77
CA LEU A 419 -3.12 -11.70 1.19
C LEU A 419 -3.88 -10.64 0.38
N VAL A 420 -3.80 -10.72 -0.96
CA VAL A 420 -4.47 -9.79 -1.87
C VAL A 420 -5.97 -9.77 -1.57
N ARG A 421 -6.62 -10.95 -1.47
CA ARG A 421 -8.05 -11.05 -1.17
C ARG A 421 -8.42 -10.35 0.15
N SER A 422 -7.62 -10.54 1.19
CA SER A 422 -7.85 -9.91 2.50
C SER A 422 -7.74 -8.39 2.43
N MET A 423 -6.75 -7.89 1.68
CA MET A 423 -6.53 -6.46 1.49
C MET A 423 -7.61 -5.82 0.61
N THR A 424 -7.92 -6.42 -0.55
CA THR A 424 -9.00 -5.98 -1.45
C THR A 424 -10.32 -5.88 -0.70
N PHE A 425 -10.65 -6.90 0.10
CA PHE A 425 -11.88 -6.89 0.90
C PHE A 425 -11.91 -5.78 1.94
N TYR A 426 -10.79 -5.52 2.63
CA TYR A 426 -10.70 -4.40 3.57
C TYR A 426 -10.89 -3.06 2.87
N LEU A 427 -10.16 -2.82 1.77
CA LEU A 427 -10.21 -1.59 1.00
C LEU A 427 -11.61 -1.34 0.42
N LEU A 428 -12.30 -2.38 -0.06
CA LEU A 428 -13.68 -2.26 -0.53
C LEU A 428 -14.65 -1.79 0.58
N ARG A 429 -14.43 -2.25 1.82
CA ARG A 429 -15.36 -2.01 2.94
C ARG A 429 -15.05 -0.75 3.75
N GLN A 430 -13.78 -0.39 3.90
CA GLN A 430 -13.31 0.73 4.73
C GLN A 430 -12.64 1.85 3.93
N GLY A 431 -12.45 1.65 2.62
CA GLY A 431 -11.71 2.58 1.78
C GLY A 431 -12.39 3.93 1.57
N SER A 432 -13.69 4.07 1.84
CA SER A 432 -14.45 5.32 1.65
C SER A 432 -14.01 6.48 2.56
N HIS A 433 -13.27 6.19 3.64
CA HIS A 433 -12.73 7.19 4.56
C HIS A 433 -11.33 7.68 4.20
N LEU A 434 -10.65 7.02 3.25
CA LEU A 434 -9.28 7.31 2.89
C LEU A 434 -9.19 8.58 2.05
N SER A 435 -8.34 9.51 2.50
CA SER A 435 -7.85 10.65 1.72
C SER A 435 -6.46 10.40 1.13
N TYR A 436 -5.70 9.46 1.69
CA TYR A 436 -4.36 9.08 1.25
C TYR A 436 -4.24 7.55 1.21
N LEU A 437 -3.77 7.02 0.08
CA LEU A 437 -3.42 5.62 -0.08
C LEU A 437 -2.08 5.49 -0.78
N SER A 438 -1.13 4.80 -0.15
CA SER A 438 0.11 4.36 -0.80
C SER A 438 0.24 2.84 -0.71
N LEU A 439 0.40 2.21 -1.87
CA LEU A 439 0.72 0.79 -2.02
C LEU A 439 2.04 0.63 -2.78
N SER A 440 3.01 1.51 -2.51
CA SER A 440 4.23 1.54 -3.29
C SER A 440 5.13 0.34 -3.04
N GLY A 441 5.73 -0.20 -4.10
CA GLY A 441 6.52 -1.43 -4.05
C GLY A 441 5.68 -2.68 -3.72
N ALA A 442 4.38 -2.65 -3.98
CA ALA A 442 3.52 -3.82 -3.79
C ALA A 442 3.80 -4.94 -4.81
N ARG A 443 4.15 -4.57 -6.05
CA ARG A 443 4.51 -5.50 -7.13
C ARG A 443 3.44 -6.57 -7.40
N PHE A 444 2.18 -6.17 -7.51
CA PHE A 444 1.08 -7.04 -7.91
C PHE A 444 1.27 -7.56 -9.34
N ASN A 445 0.78 -8.76 -9.61
CA ASN A 445 0.49 -9.10 -11.00
C ASN A 445 -0.68 -8.24 -11.53
N LEU A 446 -0.85 -8.24 -12.86
CA LEU A 446 -1.78 -7.33 -13.52
C LEU A 446 -3.22 -7.46 -13.03
N ASP A 447 -3.76 -8.68 -12.98
CA ASP A 447 -5.16 -8.91 -12.58
C ASP A 447 -5.38 -8.62 -11.09
N GLN A 448 -4.45 -9.00 -10.22
CA GLN A 448 -4.53 -8.68 -8.79
C GLN A 448 -4.48 -7.17 -8.54
N GLY A 449 -3.56 -6.46 -9.19
CA GLY A 449 -3.44 -5.01 -9.05
C GLY A 449 -4.70 -4.30 -9.53
N MET A 450 -5.26 -4.73 -10.66
CA MET A 450 -6.53 -4.21 -11.17
C MET A 450 -7.68 -4.45 -10.19
N HIS A 451 -7.84 -5.66 -9.65
CA HIS A 451 -8.90 -5.94 -8.66
C HIS A 451 -8.76 -5.10 -7.38
N VAL A 452 -7.53 -4.85 -6.91
CA VAL A 452 -7.29 -3.97 -5.76
C VAL A 452 -7.72 -2.53 -6.09
N LEU A 453 -7.30 -1.99 -7.24
CA LEU A 453 -7.69 -0.64 -7.66
C LEU A 453 -9.19 -0.50 -7.88
N GLU A 454 -9.83 -1.52 -8.47
CA GLU A 454 -11.28 -1.55 -8.67
C GLU A 454 -12.04 -1.52 -7.34
N ALA A 455 -11.55 -2.25 -6.33
CA ALA A 455 -12.14 -2.25 -5.00
C ALA A 455 -12.02 -0.89 -4.31
N VAL A 456 -10.85 -0.23 -4.41
CA VAL A 456 -10.67 1.13 -3.86
C VAL A 456 -11.58 2.12 -4.59
N ALA A 457 -11.62 2.06 -5.92
CA ALA A 457 -12.48 2.93 -6.74
C ALA A 457 -13.96 2.73 -6.40
N ALA A 458 -14.43 1.49 -6.27
CA ALA A 458 -15.81 1.17 -5.88
C ALA A 458 -16.14 1.72 -4.47
N ALA A 459 -15.22 1.59 -3.51
CA ALA A 459 -15.41 2.15 -2.18
C ALA A 459 -15.53 3.69 -2.18
N GLN A 460 -14.91 4.35 -3.15
CA GLN A 460 -14.90 5.81 -3.28
C GLN A 460 -16.14 6.37 -4.01
N GLN A 461 -16.87 5.56 -4.78
CA GLN A 461 -18.03 6.02 -5.55
C GLN A 461 -19.17 6.60 -4.68
N HIS A 462 -19.41 6.03 -3.50
CA HIS A 462 -20.47 6.50 -2.59
C HIS A 462 -20.15 7.84 -1.90
N VAL A 463 -18.90 8.30 -1.98
CA VAL A 463 -18.43 9.53 -1.32
C VAL A 463 -19.01 10.78 -2.00
N HIS A 464 -19.19 10.74 -3.33
CA HIS A 464 -19.73 11.85 -4.12
C HIS A 464 -21.20 12.16 -3.82
N LEU A 465 -22.00 11.14 -3.54
CA LEU A 465 -23.39 11.30 -3.11
C LEU A 465 -23.50 11.94 -1.72
N SER A 466 -22.42 11.93 -0.94
CA SER A 466 -22.39 12.33 0.47
C SER A 466 -21.64 13.65 0.73
N HIS A 467 -21.24 14.39 -0.31
CA HIS A 467 -20.41 15.61 -0.22
C HIS A 467 -19.11 15.47 0.61
N ARG A 468 -18.58 14.25 0.73
CA ARG A 468 -17.33 14.01 1.45
C ARG A 468 -16.12 14.18 0.53
N PRO A 469 -14.96 14.63 1.03
CA PRO A 469 -13.73 14.64 0.25
C PRO A 469 -13.31 13.18 -0.01
N GLY A 470 -13.13 12.82 -1.28
CA GLY A 470 -12.62 11.51 -1.69
C GLY A 470 -11.11 11.40 -1.54
N LEU A 471 -10.54 10.37 -2.15
CA LEU A 471 -9.11 10.12 -2.19
C LEU A 471 -8.38 11.31 -2.85
N ALA A 472 -7.52 12.00 -2.08
CA ALA A 472 -6.74 13.14 -2.55
C ALA A 472 -5.35 12.73 -3.04
N THR A 473 -4.75 11.72 -2.42
CA THR A 473 -3.42 11.22 -2.79
C THR A 473 -3.47 9.72 -3.06
N LEU A 474 -2.97 9.33 -4.23
CA LEU A 474 -2.83 7.94 -4.65
C LEU A 474 -1.38 7.70 -5.11
N ASP A 475 -0.66 6.85 -4.38
CA ASP A 475 0.71 6.48 -4.69
C ASP A 475 0.80 4.99 -5.07
N LEU A 476 1.12 4.77 -6.34
CA LEU A 476 1.21 3.45 -6.97
C LEU A 476 2.60 3.24 -7.61
N GLN A 477 3.65 3.88 -7.08
CA GLN A 477 5.02 3.59 -7.51
C GLN A 477 5.33 2.10 -7.31
N ASP A 478 5.79 1.42 -8.36
CA ASP A 478 6.08 -0.01 -8.39
C ASP A 478 4.91 -0.90 -7.89
N PHE A 479 3.68 -0.43 -8.13
CA PHE A 479 2.47 -1.14 -7.74
C PHE A 479 2.26 -2.42 -8.55
N PHE A 480 2.53 -2.39 -9.85
CA PHE A 480 2.56 -3.58 -10.70
C PHE A 480 3.97 -4.14 -10.77
N ALA A 481 4.10 -5.46 -10.82
CA ALA A 481 5.38 -6.11 -11.09
C ALA A 481 5.84 -5.80 -12.52
N GLN A 482 7.15 -5.74 -12.73
CA GLN A 482 7.73 -5.53 -14.06
C GLN A 482 7.77 -6.86 -14.82
N PRO A 483 7.68 -6.87 -16.17
CA PRO A 483 7.62 -5.73 -17.09
C PRO A 483 6.23 -5.54 -17.74
N PHE A 484 5.14 -5.41 -16.96
CA PHE A 484 3.80 -5.36 -17.56
C PHE A 484 3.51 -4.03 -18.31
N PRO A 485 3.04 -4.07 -19.57
CA PRO A 485 2.59 -2.87 -20.30
C PRO A 485 1.17 -2.50 -19.90
N VAL A 486 1.02 -1.93 -18.71
CA VAL A 486 -0.30 -1.58 -18.13
C VAL A 486 -1.08 -0.61 -19.02
N TYR A 487 -0.39 0.25 -19.78
CA TYR A 487 -1.00 1.16 -20.76
C TYR A 487 -1.87 0.46 -21.82
N ASN A 488 -1.66 -0.83 -22.10
CA ASN A 488 -2.49 -1.60 -23.03
C ASN A 488 -3.80 -2.10 -22.40
N ARG A 489 -4.01 -1.87 -21.09
CA ARG A 489 -5.21 -2.35 -20.40
C ARG A 489 -6.34 -1.34 -20.54
N PRO A 490 -7.44 -1.69 -21.24
CA PRO A 490 -8.52 -0.74 -21.53
C PRO A 490 -9.21 -0.24 -20.25
N ASN A 491 -9.29 -1.10 -19.23
CA ASN A 491 -10.00 -0.77 -18.01
C ASN A 491 -9.21 0.18 -17.10
N PHE A 492 -7.87 0.24 -17.20
CA PHE A 492 -7.05 1.00 -16.24
C PHE A 492 -7.44 2.49 -16.18
N ALA A 493 -7.55 3.15 -17.34
CA ALA A 493 -7.99 4.54 -17.42
C ALA A 493 -9.41 4.74 -16.86
N SER A 494 -10.32 3.80 -17.13
CA SER A 494 -11.70 3.84 -16.61
C SER A 494 -11.76 3.66 -15.08
N VAL A 495 -10.86 2.85 -14.50
CA VAL A 495 -10.75 2.68 -13.06
C VAL A 495 -10.24 3.99 -12.43
N VAL A 496 -9.17 4.57 -13.00
CA VAL A 496 -8.59 5.82 -12.50
C VAL A 496 -9.59 6.98 -12.61
N HIS A 497 -10.40 7.02 -13.67
CA HIS A 497 -11.46 8.02 -13.84
C HIS A 497 -12.45 8.07 -12.68
N ARG A 498 -12.65 6.96 -11.95
CA ARG A 498 -13.57 6.92 -10.81
C ARG A 498 -13.02 7.64 -9.57
N PHE A 499 -11.73 7.95 -9.50
CA PHE A 499 -11.17 8.78 -8.45
C PHE A 499 -11.34 10.26 -8.83
N GLN A 500 -12.36 10.91 -8.26
CA GLN A 500 -12.59 12.32 -8.51
C GLN A 500 -11.85 13.18 -7.49
N GLY A 501 -11.31 14.30 -7.95
CA GLY A 501 -10.67 15.28 -7.06
C GLY A 501 -9.29 14.90 -6.57
N LEU A 502 -8.58 13.97 -7.24
CA LEU A 502 -7.18 13.67 -6.94
C LEU A 502 -6.32 14.95 -7.01
N CYS A 503 -5.48 15.12 -5.99
CA CYS A 503 -4.51 16.21 -5.86
C CYS A 503 -3.09 15.74 -6.19
N ASN A 504 -2.74 14.50 -5.81
CA ASN A 504 -1.41 13.94 -5.91
C ASN A 504 -1.49 12.51 -6.45
N LEU A 505 -0.78 12.26 -7.54
CA LEU A 505 -0.72 10.94 -8.16
C LEU A 505 0.73 10.53 -8.41
N THR A 506 1.07 9.28 -8.08
CA THR A 506 2.36 8.67 -8.43
C THR A 506 2.13 7.38 -9.20
N LEU A 507 2.74 7.24 -10.38
CA LEU A 507 2.64 6.07 -11.26
C LEU A 507 3.99 5.71 -11.87
N ASN A 508 4.12 4.48 -12.36
CA ASN A 508 5.18 4.14 -13.32
C ASN A 508 4.77 4.54 -14.75
N TYR A 509 5.74 4.79 -15.61
CA TYR A 509 5.54 5.16 -17.01
C TYR A 509 4.84 4.04 -17.79
N SER A 510 5.02 2.78 -17.39
CA SER A 510 4.30 1.61 -17.93
C SER A 510 2.77 1.70 -17.80
N CYS A 511 2.24 2.61 -16.96
CA CYS A 511 0.81 2.88 -16.82
C CYS A 511 0.30 4.00 -17.72
N MET A 512 1.19 4.78 -18.33
CA MET A 512 0.85 6.03 -19.02
C MET A 512 0.26 5.77 -20.41
N SER A 513 -0.90 6.38 -20.69
CA SER A 513 -1.55 6.37 -22.01
C SER A 513 -2.33 7.67 -22.25
N ASP A 514 -2.68 7.94 -23.52
CA ASP A 514 -3.53 9.09 -23.86
C ASP A 514 -4.88 9.04 -23.14
N ASP A 515 -5.46 7.85 -23.01
CA ASP A 515 -6.75 7.66 -22.34
C ASP A 515 -6.65 7.90 -20.84
N LEU A 516 -5.54 7.54 -20.20
CA LEU A 516 -5.29 7.89 -18.81
C LEU A 516 -5.21 9.41 -18.62
N LEU A 517 -4.46 10.11 -19.47
CA LEU A 517 -4.31 11.56 -19.37
C LEU A 517 -5.65 12.28 -19.58
N LYS A 518 -6.47 11.82 -20.53
CA LYS A 518 -7.84 12.32 -20.74
C LYS A 518 -8.76 12.00 -19.56
N ALA A 519 -8.65 10.80 -18.98
CA ALA A 519 -9.39 10.41 -17.79
C ALA A 519 -9.05 11.33 -16.61
N LEU A 520 -7.77 11.59 -16.35
CA LEU A 520 -7.33 12.52 -15.31
C LEU A 520 -7.82 13.94 -15.57
N ALA A 521 -7.76 14.42 -16.81
CA ALA A 521 -8.23 15.74 -17.18
C ALA A 521 -9.74 15.94 -16.97
N SER A 522 -10.52 14.85 -16.95
CA SER A 522 -11.97 14.87 -16.73
C SER A 522 -12.38 14.65 -15.28
N CYS A 523 -11.70 13.78 -14.52
CA CYS A 523 -12.05 13.49 -13.13
C CYS A 523 -11.36 14.38 -12.09
N CYS A 524 -10.22 14.99 -12.43
CA CYS A 524 -9.49 15.87 -11.50
C CYS A 524 -10.04 17.30 -11.54
N VAL A 525 -11.33 17.47 -11.24
CA VAL A 525 -12.00 18.77 -11.15
C VAL A 525 -12.32 19.06 -9.68
N GLY A 526 -11.85 20.19 -9.17
CA GLY A 526 -12.15 20.67 -7.83
C GLY A 526 -13.55 21.27 -7.73
N GLN A 527 -14.00 21.52 -6.49
CA GLN A 527 -15.36 22.02 -6.21
C GLN A 527 -15.70 23.35 -6.92
N ASN A 528 -14.70 24.17 -7.25
CA ASN A 528 -14.86 25.45 -7.93
C ASN A 528 -14.72 25.35 -9.47
N GLY A 529 -14.70 24.13 -10.02
CA GLY A 529 -14.47 23.89 -11.46
C GLY A 529 -13.01 23.99 -11.91
N ALA A 530 -12.10 24.44 -11.04
CA ALA A 530 -10.66 24.45 -11.29
C ALA A 530 -10.05 23.05 -11.09
N GLY A 531 -9.04 22.68 -11.88
CA GLY A 531 -8.40 21.37 -11.76
C GLY A 531 -7.84 21.10 -10.35
N SER A 532 -8.10 19.91 -9.82
CA SER A 532 -7.66 19.50 -8.47
C SER A 532 -6.22 19.00 -8.44
N LEU A 533 -5.71 18.45 -9.55
CA LEU A 533 -4.40 17.80 -9.60
C LEU A 533 -3.27 18.84 -9.52
N ARG A 534 -2.43 18.71 -8.49
CA ARG A 534 -1.32 19.63 -8.18
C ARG A 534 0.04 19.00 -8.42
N SER A 535 0.16 17.70 -8.17
CA SER A 535 1.43 16.99 -8.31
C SER A 535 1.20 15.65 -9.01
N PHE A 536 1.98 15.39 -10.05
CA PHE A 536 1.97 14.12 -10.75
C PHE A 536 3.40 13.61 -10.90
N THR A 537 3.70 12.51 -10.24
CA THR A 537 5.02 11.87 -10.26
C THR A 537 4.98 10.64 -11.18
N VAL A 538 5.93 10.56 -12.10
CA VAL A 538 6.07 9.45 -13.05
C VAL A 538 7.47 8.86 -12.92
N HIS A 539 7.53 7.56 -12.62
CA HIS A 539 8.77 6.79 -12.55
C HIS A 539 8.94 5.94 -13.81
N CYS A 540 10.13 5.95 -14.41
CA CYS A 540 10.44 5.16 -15.59
C CYS A 540 11.76 4.43 -15.35
N HIS A 541 11.76 3.11 -15.58
CA HIS A 541 12.93 2.26 -15.42
C HIS A 541 13.17 1.48 -16.73
N VAL A 542 14.41 1.18 -17.08
CA VAL A 542 14.75 0.45 -18.33
C VAL A 542 14.04 -0.91 -18.46
N LEU A 543 13.86 -1.60 -17.34
CA LEU A 543 13.15 -2.88 -17.26
C LEU A 543 11.63 -2.78 -17.50
N GLU A 544 11.08 -1.56 -17.58
CA GLU A 544 9.66 -1.34 -17.86
C GLU A 544 9.42 -1.06 -19.34
N PRO A 545 8.29 -1.53 -19.89
CA PRO A 545 7.92 -1.17 -21.25
C PRO A 545 7.61 0.33 -21.32
N HIS A 546 8.30 1.01 -22.24
CA HIS A 546 8.18 2.46 -22.48
C HIS A 546 8.02 2.78 -23.98
N PHE A 547 7.53 1.81 -24.76
CA PHE A 547 7.37 1.90 -26.21
C PHE A 547 6.07 2.58 -26.65
N GLN A 548 5.16 2.87 -25.72
CA GLN A 548 3.88 3.47 -26.05
C GLN A 548 4.05 4.87 -26.62
N THR A 549 3.17 5.22 -27.54
CA THR A 549 3.11 6.58 -28.10
C THR A 549 2.09 7.38 -27.32
N ILE A 550 2.56 8.40 -26.61
CA ILE A 550 1.71 9.39 -25.94
C ILE A 550 1.75 10.66 -26.77
N ARG A 551 0.59 11.24 -27.04
CA ARG A 551 0.50 12.46 -27.83
C ARG A 551 0.63 13.70 -26.94
N GLY A 552 1.30 14.73 -27.44
CA GLY A 552 1.45 16.00 -26.73
C GLY A 552 0.11 16.69 -26.44
N ASP A 553 -0.92 16.47 -27.26
CA ASP A 553 -2.26 17.03 -27.06
C ASP A 553 -2.96 16.49 -25.81
N ALA A 554 -2.72 15.24 -25.43
CA ALA A 554 -3.24 14.65 -24.20
C ALA A 554 -2.62 15.31 -22.95
N TRP A 555 -1.31 15.57 -22.97
CA TRP A 555 -0.63 16.33 -21.91
C TRP A 555 -1.10 17.78 -21.86
N ALA A 556 -1.21 18.44 -23.02
CA ALA A 556 -1.70 19.81 -23.10
C ALA A 556 -3.12 19.94 -22.56
N LEU A 557 -3.98 18.95 -22.82
CA LEU A 557 -5.34 18.91 -22.27
C LEU A 557 -5.32 18.84 -20.74
N LEU A 558 -4.51 17.96 -20.16
CA LEU A 558 -4.37 17.83 -18.71
C LEU A 558 -3.82 19.11 -18.08
N ALA A 559 -2.75 19.68 -18.63
CA ALA A 559 -2.14 20.92 -18.15
C ALA A 559 -3.10 22.12 -18.23
N ARG A 560 -3.93 22.20 -19.28
CA ARG A 560 -4.97 23.23 -19.42
C ARG A 560 -6.06 23.10 -18.36
N ARG A 561 -6.47 21.87 -18.03
CA ARG A 561 -7.49 21.61 -17.00
C ARG A 561 -6.93 21.84 -15.59
N CYS A 562 -5.65 21.52 -15.38
CA CYS A 562 -4.96 21.65 -14.10
C CYS A 562 -3.78 22.64 -14.21
N PRO A 563 -4.02 23.96 -14.22
CA PRO A 563 -2.96 24.97 -14.43
C PRO A 563 -1.92 25.04 -13.30
N ALA A 564 -2.26 24.53 -12.10
CA ALA A 564 -1.34 24.43 -10.97
C ALA A 564 -0.53 23.12 -10.94
N LEU A 565 -0.67 22.26 -11.96
CA LEU A 565 -0.04 20.95 -12.04
C LEU A 565 1.48 21.07 -12.15
N LYS A 566 2.18 20.33 -11.29
CA LYS A 566 3.62 20.13 -11.31
C LYS A 566 3.91 18.66 -11.61
N VAL A 567 4.59 18.41 -12.73
CA VAL A 567 5.01 17.05 -13.10
C VAL A 567 6.44 16.78 -12.61
N HIS A 568 6.64 15.63 -11.99
CA HIS A 568 7.93 15.14 -11.53
C HIS A 568 8.24 13.85 -12.27
N MET A 569 9.35 13.79 -13.01
CA MET A 569 9.74 12.59 -13.75
C MET A 569 11.08 12.07 -13.23
N SER A 570 11.13 10.78 -12.92
CA SER A 570 12.36 10.04 -12.64
C SER A 570 12.56 9.01 -13.74
N VAL A 571 13.71 9.05 -14.40
CA VAL A 571 14.07 8.13 -15.47
C VAL A 571 15.38 7.45 -15.08
N GLU A 572 15.30 6.13 -14.91
CA GLU A 572 16.40 5.29 -14.43
C GLU A 572 16.85 4.36 -15.56
N GLN A 573 18.16 4.37 -15.85
CA GLN A 573 18.84 3.55 -16.85
C GLN A 573 18.37 3.78 -18.30
N ILE A 574 17.71 4.91 -18.59
CA ILE A 574 17.32 5.29 -19.96
C ILE A 574 17.91 6.66 -20.27
N LEU A 575 19.04 6.69 -20.96
CA LEU A 575 19.72 7.94 -21.35
C LEU A 575 19.79 8.19 -22.86
N ALA A 576 19.48 7.20 -23.68
CA ALA A 576 19.44 7.37 -25.12
C ALA A 576 18.34 8.37 -25.52
N ILE A 577 18.73 9.36 -26.32
CA ILE A 577 17.89 10.51 -26.68
C ILE A 577 16.59 10.11 -27.39
N GLU A 578 16.65 9.05 -28.21
CA GLU A 578 15.51 8.54 -28.95
C GLU A 578 14.38 8.08 -28.02
N TRP A 579 14.73 7.48 -26.88
CA TRP A 579 13.78 7.03 -25.87
C TRP A 579 13.33 8.18 -24.97
N LEU A 580 14.29 9.01 -24.51
CA LEU A 580 13.99 10.17 -23.68
C LEU A 580 13.05 11.16 -24.40
N ALA A 581 13.21 11.39 -25.70
CA ALA A 581 12.36 12.29 -26.48
C ALA A 581 10.91 11.80 -26.57
N ARG A 582 10.67 10.48 -26.45
CA ARG A 582 9.31 9.91 -26.43
C ARG A 582 8.65 10.05 -25.06
N ILE A 583 9.44 10.02 -23.98
CA ILE A 583 8.95 10.14 -22.60
C ILE A 583 8.76 11.61 -22.22
N LEU A 584 9.73 12.46 -22.58
CA LEU A 584 9.82 13.85 -22.16
C LEU A 584 9.32 14.78 -23.28
N LEU A 585 7.99 14.85 -23.40
CA LEU A 585 7.31 15.72 -24.37
C LEU A 585 7.27 17.19 -23.92
N ARG A 586 7.40 18.12 -24.88
CA ARG A 586 7.43 19.57 -24.62
C ARG A 586 6.19 20.11 -23.88
N GLU A 587 5.03 19.49 -24.08
CA GLU A 587 3.76 19.89 -23.47
C GLU A 587 3.66 19.51 -21.98
N VAL A 588 4.59 18.71 -21.46
CA VAL A 588 4.61 18.31 -20.05
C VAL A 588 4.98 19.53 -19.18
N PRO A 589 4.18 19.89 -18.16
CA PRO A 589 4.53 20.94 -17.20
C PRO A 589 5.57 20.43 -16.19
N LEU A 590 6.76 20.10 -16.69
CA LEU A 590 7.85 19.43 -15.97
C LEU A 590 8.49 20.37 -14.95
N HIS A 591 8.25 20.09 -13.67
CA HIS A 591 8.80 20.84 -12.54
C HIS A 591 10.10 20.22 -12.02
N SER A 592 10.19 18.88 -12.01
CA SER A 592 11.37 18.16 -11.54
C SER A 592 11.73 17.05 -12.50
N LEU A 593 13.01 16.95 -12.84
CA LEU A 593 13.57 15.86 -13.63
C LEU A 593 14.70 15.19 -12.85
N SER A 594 14.66 13.86 -12.79
CA SER A 594 15.74 13.02 -12.27
C SER A 594 16.16 12.05 -13.38
N LEU A 595 17.42 12.09 -13.80
CA LEU A 595 18.01 11.13 -14.73
C LEU A 595 19.11 10.37 -14.00
N THR A 596 18.96 9.06 -13.86
CA THR A 596 19.95 8.21 -13.19
C THR A 596 20.38 7.09 -14.13
N SER A 597 21.68 6.80 -14.21
CA SER A 597 22.20 5.71 -15.05
C SER A 597 22.62 4.47 -14.26
N SER A 598 22.68 4.55 -12.92
CA SER A 598 23.03 3.47 -11.98
C SER A 598 24.04 2.44 -12.53
N TYR A 599 25.34 2.69 -12.39
CA TYR A 599 26.46 1.77 -12.69
C TYR A 599 26.34 0.93 -13.99
N PHE A 600 25.52 1.33 -14.97
CA PHE A 600 25.31 0.59 -16.21
C PHE A 600 26.54 0.75 -17.09
N ASN A 601 27.05 -0.38 -17.55
CA ASN A 601 28.27 -0.49 -18.36
C ASN A 601 27.90 -0.75 -19.84
N GLU A 602 26.90 -0.04 -20.36
CA GLU A 602 26.52 -0.16 -21.77
C GLU A 602 27.35 0.79 -22.65
N PHE A 603 27.93 0.22 -23.70
CA PHE A 603 28.61 0.96 -24.75
C PHE A 603 27.57 1.69 -25.63
N ASN A 604 27.83 2.96 -25.94
CA ASN A 604 27.12 3.82 -26.92
C ASN A 604 25.94 4.68 -26.42
N TRP A 605 25.87 5.07 -25.15
CA TRP A 605 24.95 6.15 -24.73
C TRP A 605 25.65 7.52 -24.64
N THR A 606 24.90 8.61 -24.82
CA THR A 606 25.39 9.98 -24.61
C THR A 606 24.32 10.85 -23.93
N ALA A 607 24.71 11.57 -22.88
CA ALA A 607 23.87 12.57 -22.19
C ALA A 607 23.86 13.93 -22.91
N LYS A 608 24.86 14.23 -23.75
CA LYS A 608 24.97 15.54 -24.42
C LYS A 608 23.71 15.94 -25.18
N PRO A 609 23.08 15.09 -26.01
CA PRO A 609 21.85 15.49 -26.72
C PRO A 609 20.70 15.82 -25.76
N ALA A 610 20.58 15.07 -24.66
CA ALA A 610 19.55 15.32 -23.66
C ALA A 610 19.76 16.67 -22.95
N LEU A 611 21.02 16.97 -22.57
CA LEU A 611 21.39 18.24 -21.94
C LEU A 611 21.27 19.43 -22.92
N ALA A 612 21.72 19.28 -24.16
CA ALA A 612 21.78 20.37 -25.14
C ALA A 612 20.43 20.71 -25.78
N SER A 613 19.55 19.72 -25.98
CA SER A 613 18.30 19.93 -26.74
C SER A 613 17.03 19.67 -25.94
N LEU A 614 17.01 18.60 -25.14
CA LEU A 614 15.77 18.11 -24.54
C LEU A 614 15.42 18.85 -23.25
N ILE A 615 16.36 18.95 -22.30
CA ILE A 615 16.12 19.66 -21.04
C ILE A 615 15.83 21.16 -21.25
N PRO A 616 16.51 21.88 -22.16
CA PRO A 616 16.23 23.29 -22.44
C PRO A 616 14.80 23.59 -22.91
N MET A 617 14.05 22.60 -23.42
CA MET A 617 12.63 22.78 -23.75
C MET A 617 11.80 23.20 -22.53
N TYR A 618 12.23 22.83 -21.32
CA TYR A 618 11.54 23.10 -20.06
C TYR A 618 12.04 24.37 -19.34
N ARG A 619 12.76 25.25 -20.05
CA ARG A 619 13.40 26.46 -19.50
C ARG A 619 12.51 27.38 -18.64
N MET A 620 11.20 27.33 -18.83
CA MET A 620 10.22 28.17 -18.14
C MET A 620 9.53 27.49 -16.95
N CYS A 621 9.68 26.17 -16.78
CA CYS A 621 8.96 25.39 -15.76
C CYS A 621 9.87 24.53 -14.88
N LEU A 622 11.03 24.08 -15.38
CA LEU A 622 11.93 23.22 -14.62
C LEU A 622 12.54 23.97 -13.43
N GLN A 623 12.29 23.47 -12.22
CA GLN A 623 12.81 24.04 -10.98
C GLN A 623 13.85 23.15 -10.29
N LYS A 624 13.79 21.85 -10.54
CA LYS A 624 14.62 20.84 -9.89
C LYS A 624 15.22 19.89 -10.92
N LEU A 625 16.54 19.83 -10.97
CA LEU A 625 17.27 18.88 -11.81
C LEU A 625 18.15 17.99 -10.93
N ILE A 626 17.99 16.68 -11.08
CA ILE A 626 18.85 15.65 -10.49
C ILE A 626 19.47 14.87 -11.64
N LEU A 627 20.80 14.81 -11.67
CA LEU A 627 21.57 13.97 -12.59
C LEU A 627 22.47 13.06 -11.77
N ASP A 628 22.42 11.76 -12.06
CA ASP A 628 23.35 10.77 -11.56
C ASP A 628 23.79 9.90 -12.74
N ILE A 629 24.86 10.32 -13.41
CA ILE A 629 25.25 9.78 -14.72
C ILE A 629 26.72 9.36 -14.70
N ASN A 630 27.01 8.18 -15.25
CA ASN A 630 28.38 7.70 -15.43
C ASN A 630 28.95 8.16 -16.79
N ASN A 631 29.25 9.45 -16.93
CA ASN A 631 29.75 10.02 -18.18
C ASN A 631 31.29 9.95 -18.32
N HIS A 632 31.97 8.93 -17.78
CA HIS A 632 33.44 8.83 -17.86
C HIS A 632 33.99 8.89 -19.31
N HIS A 633 33.17 8.49 -20.29
CA HIS A 633 33.50 8.47 -21.71
C HIS A 633 33.26 9.80 -22.44
N GLU A 634 32.59 10.77 -21.82
CA GLU A 634 32.30 12.07 -22.46
C GLU A 634 32.28 13.25 -21.46
N PRO A 635 32.89 14.40 -21.80
CA PRO A 635 32.75 15.60 -20.98
C PRO A 635 31.37 16.23 -21.17
N VAL A 636 30.69 16.61 -20.09
CA VAL A 636 29.32 17.18 -20.12
C VAL A 636 29.22 18.57 -19.47
N ASP A 637 30.36 19.13 -19.05
CA ASP A 637 30.46 20.37 -18.27
C ASP A 637 29.86 21.58 -19.00
N GLU A 638 30.10 21.71 -20.31
CA GLU A 638 29.60 22.83 -21.11
C GLU A 638 28.08 22.74 -21.33
N GLU A 639 27.58 21.57 -21.72
CA GLU A 639 26.15 21.35 -21.93
C GLU A 639 25.36 21.53 -20.63
N LEU A 640 25.90 21.05 -19.51
CA LEU A 640 25.30 21.25 -18.19
C LEU A 640 25.33 22.73 -17.77
N MET A 641 26.42 23.44 -18.06
CA MET A 641 26.51 24.88 -17.80
C MET A 641 25.48 25.66 -18.62
N GLU A 642 25.27 25.27 -19.88
CA GLU A 642 24.25 25.84 -20.74
C GLU A 642 22.85 25.62 -20.15
N VAL A 643 22.52 24.39 -19.73
CA VAL A 643 21.25 24.07 -19.06
C VAL A 643 21.00 24.99 -17.87
N VAL A 644 22.00 25.20 -17.01
CA VAL A 644 21.89 26.09 -15.84
C VAL A 644 21.60 27.54 -16.25
N THR A 645 22.16 28.00 -17.37
CA THR A 645 21.92 29.37 -17.86
C THR A 645 20.57 29.53 -18.55
N VAL A 646 20.12 28.53 -19.32
CA VAL A 646 18.89 28.58 -20.10
C VAL A 646 17.67 28.36 -19.20
N CYS A 647 17.77 27.48 -18.20
CA CYS A 647 16.65 27.15 -17.31
C CYS A 647 16.45 28.22 -16.22
N THR A 648 15.75 29.29 -16.59
CA THR A 648 15.54 30.48 -15.75
C THR A 648 14.81 30.24 -14.42
N LYS A 649 14.10 29.12 -14.28
CA LYS A 649 13.38 28.74 -13.05
C LYS A 649 14.13 27.73 -12.18
N LEU A 650 15.33 27.29 -12.58
CA LEU A 650 16.08 26.26 -11.89
C LEU A 650 16.61 26.76 -10.54
N THR A 651 16.08 26.19 -9.44
CA THR A 651 16.45 26.55 -8.07
C THR A 651 17.19 25.44 -7.33
N TYR A 652 17.03 24.19 -7.77
CA TYR A 652 17.69 23.03 -7.19
C TYR A 652 18.45 22.28 -8.27
N LEU A 653 19.75 22.10 -8.05
CA LEU A 653 20.62 21.30 -8.89
C LEU A 653 21.35 20.26 -8.04
N LYS A 654 21.18 18.98 -8.37
CA LYS A 654 21.97 17.88 -7.82
C LYS A 654 22.62 17.13 -8.98
N VAL A 655 23.95 17.01 -8.99
CA VAL A 655 24.68 16.37 -10.08
C VAL A 655 25.76 15.47 -9.51
N TRP A 656 25.67 14.19 -9.82
CA TRP A 656 26.69 13.19 -9.56
C TRP A 656 27.19 12.69 -10.91
N ALA A 657 28.41 13.07 -11.28
CA ALA A 657 28.92 12.90 -12.64
C ALA A 657 30.45 13.08 -12.66
N PHE A 658 31.10 12.62 -13.73
CA PHE A 658 32.48 12.99 -14.05
C PHE A 658 32.49 14.43 -14.55
N LEU A 659 32.98 15.35 -13.72
CA LEU A 659 33.01 16.79 -13.99
C LEU A 659 34.33 17.37 -13.50
N ASP A 660 34.80 18.43 -14.16
CA ASP A 660 35.98 19.18 -13.74
C ASP A 660 35.65 20.09 -12.54
N ILE A 661 36.59 20.30 -11.62
CA ILE A 661 36.38 21.19 -10.47
C ILE A 661 36.09 22.64 -10.92
N SER A 662 36.63 23.06 -12.06
CA SER A 662 36.36 24.36 -12.68
C SER A 662 34.89 24.57 -13.03
N PHE A 663 34.12 23.49 -13.25
CA PHE A 663 32.66 23.57 -13.41
C PHE A 663 32.01 24.20 -12.17
N LEU A 664 32.40 23.75 -10.97
CA LEU A 664 31.88 24.29 -9.71
C LEU A 664 32.26 25.76 -9.51
N ASP A 665 33.48 26.15 -9.89
CA ASP A 665 33.91 27.55 -9.83
C ASP A 665 33.02 28.40 -10.73
N ARG A 666 32.89 28.02 -12.00
CA ARG A 666 32.04 28.72 -12.97
C ARG A 666 30.58 28.80 -12.51
N LEU A 667 30.05 27.72 -11.94
CA LEU A 667 28.69 27.66 -11.42
C LEU A 667 28.47 28.65 -10.27
N LEU A 668 29.38 28.68 -9.30
CA LEU A 668 29.31 29.61 -8.17
C LEU A 668 29.55 31.06 -8.61
N GLN A 669 30.45 31.31 -9.56
CA GLN A 669 30.63 32.63 -10.16
C GLN A 669 29.36 33.12 -10.85
N LYS A 670 28.67 32.27 -11.61
CA LYS A 670 27.37 32.63 -12.21
C LYS A 670 26.33 32.96 -11.15
N ARG A 671 26.28 32.18 -10.06
CA ARG A 671 25.37 32.45 -8.95
C ARG A 671 25.70 33.75 -8.21
N LEU A 672 26.97 34.05 -8.00
CA LEU A 672 27.46 35.29 -7.39
C LEU A 672 27.09 36.51 -8.25
N LYS A 673 27.25 36.38 -9.58
CA LYS A 673 26.85 37.38 -10.58
C LYS A 673 25.34 37.43 -10.83
N LYS A 674 24.53 36.68 -10.06
CA LYS A 674 23.06 36.58 -10.21
C LYS A 674 22.60 36.17 -11.62
N GLN A 675 23.43 35.42 -12.34
CA GLN A 675 23.11 34.88 -13.67
C GLN A 675 22.28 33.58 -13.59
N CYS A 676 22.17 32.98 -12.41
CA CYS A 676 21.26 31.88 -12.11
C CYS A 676 20.65 32.07 -10.71
N ILE A 677 19.51 31.41 -10.44
CA ILE A 677 18.74 31.56 -9.19
C ILE A 677 18.84 30.34 -8.28
N LEU A 678 19.88 29.51 -8.46
CA LEU A 678 20.09 28.30 -7.68
C LEU A 678 20.13 28.62 -6.18
N LYS A 679 19.34 27.90 -5.40
CA LYS A 679 19.31 27.93 -3.93
C LYS A 679 19.93 26.67 -3.32
N THR A 680 19.93 25.58 -4.08
CA THR A 680 20.52 24.31 -3.64
C THR A 680 21.44 23.78 -4.73
N ILE A 681 22.69 23.53 -4.37
CA ILE A 681 23.73 23.00 -5.25
C ILE A 681 24.34 21.80 -4.53
N LYS A 682 24.11 20.60 -5.07
CA LYS A 682 24.68 19.36 -4.53
C LYS A 682 25.47 18.66 -5.63
N VAL A 683 26.78 18.73 -5.59
CA VAL A 683 27.63 18.14 -6.64
C VAL A 683 28.50 17.03 -6.05
N ARG A 684 28.57 15.90 -6.74
CA ARG A 684 29.54 14.85 -6.47
C ARG A 684 30.38 14.65 -7.73
N LEU A 685 31.67 14.91 -7.62
CA LEU A 685 32.61 14.78 -8.73
C LEU A 685 33.14 13.34 -8.73
N TYR A 686 32.80 12.58 -9.77
CA TYR A 686 33.38 11.26 -9.99
C TYR A 686 34.81 11.38 -10.51
N THR A 687 35.70 10.52 -10.02
CA THR A 687 37.10 10.46 -10.44
C THR A 687 37.55 9.00 -10.55
N ASN A 688 38.41 8.74 -11.54
CA ASN A 688 39.04 7.43 -11.73
C ASN A 688 40.26 7.23 -10.80
N LYS A 689 40.64 8.25 -10.03
CA LYS A 689 41.76 8.17 -9.10
C LYS A 689 41.35 7.46 -7.81
N HIS A 690 42.26 6.64 -7.26
CA HIS A 690 42.05 5.95 -5.97
C HIS A 690 42.10 6.91 -4.78
N GLU A 691 42.89 7.97 -4.87
CA GLU A 691 43.01 9.02 -3.87
C GLU A 691 42.39 10.31 -4.40
N THR A 692 41.58 10.96 -3.56
CA THR A 692 40.86 12.21 -3.89
C THR A 692 41.39 13.43 -3.15
N ARG A 693 42.52 13.28 -2.43
CA ARG A 693 43.01 14.28 -1.48
C ARG A 693 43.28 15.63 -2.16
N GLU A 694 43.88 15.61 -3.36
CA GLU A 694 44.16 16.84 -4.11
C GLU A 694 42.87 17.54 -4.52
N GLU A 695 41.89 16.80 -5.03
CA GLU A 695 40.59 17.33 -5.43
C GLU A 695 39.81 17.86 -4.23
N ASP A 696 39.87 17.18 -3.08
CA ASP A 696 39.24 17.62 -1.83
C ASP A 696 39.88 18.92 -1.33
N GLU A 697 41.21 19.05 -1.36
CA GLU A 697 41.92 20.29 -1.04
C GLU A 697 41.52 21.44 -2.01
N MET A 698 41.30 21.14 -3.28
CA MET A 698 40.81 22.12 -4.25
C MET A 698 39.36 22.53 -3.97
N LEU A 699 38.49 21.59 -3.57
CA LEU A 699 37.12 21.88 -3.15
C LEU A 699 37.09 22.75 -1.88
N GLU A 700 37.96 22.51 -0.91
CA GLU A 700 38.09 23.33 0.30
C GLU A 700 38.54 24.77 -0.01
N LYS A 701 39.50 24.94 -0.93
CA LYS A 701 39.92 26.26 -1.42
C LYS A 701 38.76 27.00 -2.10
N LEU A 702 37.98 26.28 -2.91
CA LEU A 702 36.81 26.82 -3.60
C LEU A 702 35.70 27.20 -2.60
N PHE A 703 35.41 26.36 -1.62
CA PHE A 703 34.48 26.66 -0.52
C PHE A 703 34.91 27.93 0.21
N SER A 704 36.20 28.04 0.57
CA SER A 704 36.75 29.20 1.28
C SER A 704 36.57 30.50 0.48
N ARG A 705 36.78 30.46 -0.85
CA ARG A 705 36.60 31.62 -1.74
C ARG A 705 35.15 32.09 -1.83
N PHE A 706 34.18 31.18 -1.80
CA PHE A 706 32.75 31.50 -1.91
C PHE A 706 32.00 31.43 -0.57
N ARG A 707 32.72 31.36 0.55
CA ARG A 707 32.15 31.10 1.87
C ARG A 707 30.99 32.01 2.24
N GLN A 708 31.11 33.32 1.98
CA GLN A 708 30.05 34.27 2.27
C GLN A 708 28.76 33.95 1.51
N LEU A 709 28.84 33.60 0.22
CA LEU A 709 27.68 33.21 -0.58
C LEU A 709 27.09 31.88 -0.09
N ILE A 710 27.96 30.91 0.21
CA ILE A 710 27.56 29.57 0.62
C ILE A 710 26.83 29.61 1.97
N ASP A 711 27.45 30.21 2.98
CA ASP A 711 26.93 30.22 4.35
C ASP A 711 25.64 31.05 4.50
N SER A 712 25.41 32.04 3.61
CA SER A 712 24.27 32.95 3.71
C SER A 712 23.07 32.57 2.83
N GLU A 713 23.31 32.08 1.60
CA GLU A 713 22.26 31.98 0.57
C GLU A 713 22.06 30.56 0.00
N LEU A 714 22.98 29.62 0.22
CA LEU A 714 22.98 28.33 -0.47
C LEU A 714 22.89 27.13 0.48
N ASN A 715 22.04 26.18 0.11
CA ASN A 715 22.18 24.80 0.57
C ASN A 715 23.22 24.10 -0.32
N TYR A 716 24.48 24.17 0.08
CA TYR A 716 25.62 23.70 -0.69
C TYR A 716 26.17 22.36 -0.17
N PHE A 717 26.48 21.45 -1.10
CA PHE A 717 27.24 20.23 -0.84
C PHE A 717 28.13 19.94 -2.05
N ALA A 718 29.42 19.75 -1.82
CA ALA A 718 30.35 19.26 -2.82
C ALA A 718 31.24 18.17 -2.21
N SER A 719 31.44 17.08 -2.93
CA SER A 719 32.34 16.00 -2.53
C SER A 719 32.97 15.37 -3.77
N THR A 720 34.19 14.88 -3.66
CA THR A 720 34.72 13.93 -4.64
C THR A 720 34.25 12.52 -4.31
N TYR A 721 34.25 11.63 -5.29
CA TYR A 721 33.95 10.22 -5.08
C TYR A 721 34.74 9.36 -6.08
N PRO A 722 35.62 8.48 -5.59
CA PRO A 722 36.33 7.55 -6.47
C PRO A 722 35.34 6.51 -7.00
N MET A 723 35.23 6.44 -8.33
CA MET A 723 34.35 5.51 -9.04
C MET A 723 35.21 4.51 -9.80
N PHE A 724 35.01 3.23 -9.53
CA PHE A 724 35.76 2.11 -10.11
C PHE A 724 34.89 1.28 -11.03
#